data_AF-A0A2T3N174-F1
#
_entry.id   AF-A0A2T3N174-F1
#
_cell.length_a   1.000
_cell.length_b   1.000
_cell.length_c   1.000
_cell.angle_alpha   90.00
_cell.angle_beta   90.00
_cell.angle_gamma   90.00
#
_symmetry.space_group_name_H-M   'P 1'
#
loop_
_entity.id
_entity.type
_entity.pdbx_description
1 polymer ?
#
loop_
_entity_poly.entity_id
_entity_poly.type
_entity_poly.pdbx_seq_one_letter_code
_entity_poly.pdbx_strand_id
1 'polypeptide(L)'
;MTNFNTRAPSKYSEILCDRNLQHVLSSTAEFENAEVVIAIAHKKQAQDLSRALKSALNQTLVKKHIARIVVLNDSSEITWPSETEALLHHPSVTLLSAECGSPARARNLLLDWADTQPKLQWVARLDADDELFSTNSLEGLWNSVRGTSSKAAIGSNKLRKDGEILPEDNIADPKELNDHFQLAGLIEKFASGRQQRELPSCNLMLRTNLGLRYPNIRSAEDHWLVTRLLMLHPSDIVICPFPIYAIYSLDGEDTKQNKSNESWRDQRNRLAYVARTWSTLLGTKRHLLGMGMEGAVWLQHNQVVKEFYPWAISDAEVQELKALLSSGKDIPIPKVRWRKCDGLWQYQTAYESSTIPGGKIAKQAIVQYLKKLYQTGVSTLNIKRDNLIVTANGELQYIDIGKDIKPLTTSYFRDMCARLYSIGILGNKDEELVRRKSWRRQDDALKALPGFEQFYSELLTLLHPQCAESFSDPVPTASFKSDSVTLFIKACGQDADVLTEQVTHIVTQLSYPVTFTKKVLLIDPHRGEFLRQYADANLASVIQQAKKLKDDGLIDTVLVAPADSETIVTTYERWFSQSDCTETHTTSNAPLFPQIWGFDQITTPYVLQCDLDVLVGRRSWQHDYIADMLYACEPEDVLAVGFNIPKSHPHFNPYHGEPGEFAPEVRFGLLDLNRIRNQLPIDNSQSGDRLTLTWHRALQAAMGLRGLRAVRGGDSRSYYVHPRNEHKHLSELTIARDLIAQGREPAEQHEQFDWIPGKHWKYKQRHEAIVFLLKGRYTEHALLKRSLDSLRSQTNQNFGIILIDDASGAAHNWCYPMLLDELEAKTTLVRHCTHAGRMPNFLLAIKEICQDPQTLIAVLDQDDCLMQASVVDELLDAKQQGADLIQMPMYRPNKPINLYRPDYTNPRKAAGANVWSHLRVFTKALFDQVPEDYFKRKDNSEWFDTVTDYLTMLPMSELAKNPVYLDSGYTYWHLRKYYGQDERDREDQLIEELISKPSLSQLVQMLVERMPESFEDN
;
A
#
# COMPACT_ATOMS: atom_id res chain seq x y z
N MET A 1 -10.63 20.77 -20.99
CA MET A 1 -11.23 19.43 -20.89
C MET A 1 -10.69 18.59 -22.03
N THR A 2 -9.89 17.57 -21.74
CA THR A 2 -9.32 16.65 -22.73
C THR A 2 -10.29 15.49 -22.97
N ASN A 3 -10.69 15.25 -24.22
CA ASN A 3 -11.52 14.12 -24.62
C ASN A 3 -10.85 12.80 -24.21
N PHE A 4 -11.46 12.11 -23.25
CA PHE A 4 -10.96 10.88 -22.64
C PHE A 4 -11.55 9.68 -23.40
N ASN A 5 -10.70 8.80 -23.95
CA ASN A 5 -11.12 7.51 -24.53
C ASN A 5 -11.05 6.42 -23.45
N THR A 6 -12.17 5.75 -23.20
CA THR A 6 -12.31 4.68 -22.20
C THR A 6 -11.71 3.34 -22.65
N ARG A 7 -10.89 2.70 -21.82
CA ARG A 7 -10.51 1.26 -21.92
C ARG A 7 -11.65 0.39 -21.34
N ALA A 8 -12.14 -0.62 -22.11
CA ALA A 8 -12.94 -1.84 -21.80
C ALA A 8 -14.09 -1.76 -20.73
N PRO A 9 -15.20 -2.52 -20.91
CA PRO A 9 -16.58 -2.04 -20.72
C PRO A 9 -16.89 -1.49 -19.31
N SER A 10 -17.60 -0.36 -19.32
CA SER A 10 -18.15 0.29 -18.15
C SER A 10 -19.26 -0.57 -17.52
N LYS A 11 -19.10 -0.97 -16.26
CA LYS A 11 -20.20 -1.53 -15.48
C LYS A 11 -20.99 -0.36 -14.87
N TYR A 12 -22.28 -0.24 -15.19
CA TYR A 12 -23.14 0.73 -14.54
C TYR A 12 -23.23 0.41 -13.05
N SER A 13 -22.54 1.20 -12.23
CA SER A 13 -22.33 0.90 -10.82
C SER A 13 -22.31 2.17 -9.99
N GLU A 14 -22.55 2.05 -8.70
CA GLU A 14 -22.53 3.19 -7.79
C GLU A 14 -21.09 3.54 -7.40
N ILE A 15 -20.64 4.72 -7.80
CA ILE A 15 -19.31 5.25 -7.53
C ILE A 15 -19.41 6.65 -6.93
N LEU A 16 -18.37 7.10 -6.24
CA LEU A 16 -18.21 8.49 -5.84
C LEU A 16 -17.76 9.32 -7.06
N CYS A 17 -18.63 10.19 -7.56
CA CYS A 17 -18.32 11.03 -8.71
C CYS A 17 -19.04 12.38 -8.63
N ASP A 18 -18.64 13.31 -9.51
CA ASP A 18 -19.32 14.61 -9.74
C ASP A 18 -20.64 14.41 -10.51
N ARG A 19 -21.46 15.46 -10.60
CA ARG A 19 -22.81 15.32 -11.21
C ARG A 19 -22.79 15.41 -12.73
N ASN A 20 -21.61 15.52 -13.33
CA ASN A 20 -21.37 15.63 -14.77
C ASN A 20 -22.33 16.65 -15.43
N LEU A 21 -22.49 17.83 -14.80
CA LEU A 21 -23.39 18.87 -15.30
C LEU A 21 -22.87 19.42 -16.64
N GLN A 22 -23.72 19.38 -17.65
CA GLN A 22 -23.45 19.90 -18.99
C GLN A 22 -24.54 20.90 -19.39
N HIS A 23 -24.10 22.00 -20.01
CA HIS A 23 -24.98 22.94 -20.70
C HIS A 23 -25.19 22.45 -22.13
N VAL A 24 -26.42 22.06 -22.47
CA VAL A 24 -26.77 21.54 -23.80
C VAL A 24 -27.28 22.67 -24.69
N LEU A 25 -28.24 23.45 -24.19
CA LEU A 25 -28.79 24.64 -24.85
C LEU A 25 -28.88 25.79 -23.85
N SER A 26 -28.68 27.02 -24.31
CA SER A 26 -28.80 28.22 -23.49
C SER A 26 -29.92 29.12 -24.01
N SER A 27 -30.63 29.76 -23.09
CA SER A 27 -31.58 30.81 -23.43
C SER A 27 -30.87 32.01 -24.08
N THR A 28 -31.58 32.80 -24.88
CA THR A 28 -31.06 34.03 -25.49
C THR A 28 -30.78 35.11 -24.43
N ALA A 29 -29.93 36.08 -24.79
CA ALA A 29 -29.44 37.13 -23.90
C ALA A 29 -30.57 37.97 -23.25
N GLU A 30 -31.71 38.14 -23.93
CA GLU A 30 -32.86 38.89 -23.41
C GLU A 30 -33.49 38.24 -22.16
N PHE A 31 -33.31 36.93 -21.96
CA PHE A 31 -33.76 36.19 -20.78
C PHE A 31 -32.70 36.08 -19.67
N GLU A 32 -31.48 36.56 -19.88
CA GLU A 32 -30.42 36.50 -18.85
C GLU A 32 -30.75 37.36 -17.62
N ASN A 33 -31.55 38.41 -17.80
CA ASN A 33 -31.98 39.32 -16.74
C ASN A 33 -33.28 38.91 -16.05
N ALA A 34 -33.84 37.73 -16.37
CA ALA A 34 -35.03 37.22 -15.70
C ALA A 34 -34.81 37.12 -14.18
N GLU A 35 -35.82 37.51 -13.40
CA GLU A 35 -35.81 37.40 -11.94
C GLU A 35 -36.33 36.03 -11.46
N VAL A 36 -37.13 35.37 -12.29
CA VAL A 36 -37.79 34.10 -11.96
C VAL A 36 -37.33 33.01 -12.94
N VAL A 37 -37.12 31.79 -12.44
CA VAL A 37 -36.94 30.62 -13.29
C VAL A 37 -38.01 29.56 -13.00
N ILE A 38 -38.63 29.03 -14.05
CA ILE A 38 -39.44 27.81 -13.99
C ILE A 38 -38.49 26.63 -14.14
N ALA A 39 -38.34 25.84 -13.08
CA ALA A 39 -37.39 24.74 -12.97
C ALA A 39 -38.10 23.40 -13.16
N ILE A 40 -37.75 22.69 -14.25
CA ILE A 40 -38.35 21.42 -14.64
C ILE A 40 -37.26 20.33 -14.60
N ALA A 41 -37.44 19.34 -13.73
CA ALA A 41 -36.59 18.14 -13.72
C ALA A 41 -37.28 17.03 -14.50
N HIS A 42 -36.58 16.46 -15.48
CA HIS A 42 -37.12 15.45 -16.40
C HIS A 42 -36.30 14.15 -16.36
N LYS A 43 -37.01 13.02 -16.39
CA LYS A 43 -36.44 11.67 -16.54
C LYS A 43 -37.37 10.75 -17.34
N LYS A 44 -36.91 10.23 -18.48
CA LYS A 44 -37.57 9.19 -19.32
C LYS A 44 -38.98 9.51 -19.91
N GLN A 45 -39.57 10.68 -19.67
CA GLN A 45 -40.96 11.02 -20.03
C GLN A 45 -41.05 12.22 -21.00
N ALA A 46 -40.60 12.05 -22.24
CA ALA A 46 -40.51 13.16 -23.20
C ALA A 46 -41.86 13.70 -23.71
N GLN A 47 -42.92 12.89 -23.70
CA GLN A 47 -44.27 13.32 -24.12
C GLN A 47 -44.90 14.26 -23.09
N ASP A 48 -44.82 13.90 -21.82
CA ASP A 48 -45.35 14.71 -20.71
C ASP A 48 -44.67 16.09 -20.62
N LEU A 49 -43.35 16.13 -20.89
CA LEU A 49 -42.58 17.37 -20.92
C LEU A 49 -43.11 18.42 -21.92
N SER A 50 -43.68 18.00 -23.06
CA SER A 50 -44.26 18.92 -24.07
C SER A 50 -45.37 19.77 -23.45
N ARG A 51 -46.24 19.16 -22.63
CA ARG A 51 -47.35 19.83 -21.96
C ARG A 51 -46.85 20.84 -20.92
N ALA A 52 -45.90 20.44 -20.07
CA ALA A 52 -45.26 21.31 -19.10
C ALA A 52 -44.63 22.54 -19.79
N LEU A 53 -43.85 22.34 -20.85
CA LEU A 53 -43.20 23.41 -21.61
C LEU A 53 -44.21 24.36 -22.26
N LYS A 54 -45.26 23.86 -22.90
CA LYS A 54 -46.31 24.71 -23.51
C LYS A 54 -46.97 25.61 -22.45
N SER A 55 -47.27 25.07 -21.27
CA SER A 55 -47.89 25.84 -20.17
C SER A 55 -46.93 26.90 -19.60
N ALA A 56 -45.64 26.56 -19.49
CA ALA A 56 -44.59 27.45 -19.02
C ALA A 56 -44.33 28.61 -20.00
N LEU A 57 -44.20 28.31 -21.30
CA LEU A 57 -44.00 29.30 -22.36
C LEU A 57 -45.17 30.28 -22.48
N ASN A 58 -46.38 29.84 -22.13
CA ASN A 58 -47.57 30.67 -22.19
C ASN A 58 -47.73 31.65 -21.00
N GLN A 59 -46.90 31.55 -19.97
CA GLN A 59 -46.96 32.44 -18.81
C GLN A 59 -46.68 33.90 -19.17
N THR A 60 -47.43 34.82 -18.57
CA THR A 60 -47.26 36.27 -18.75
C THR A 60 -45.86 36.73 -18.39
N LEU A 61 -45.25 36.19 -17.33
CA LEU A 61 -43.89 36.54 -16.93
C LEU A 61 -42.82 36.11 -17.95
N VAL A 62 -43.01 34.97 -18.64
CA VAL A 62 -42.09 34.53 -19.70
C VAL A 62 -42.21 35.46 -20.91
N LYS A 63 -43.44 35.82 -21.32
CA LYS A 63 -43.69 36.77 -22.41
C LYS A 63 -43.15 38.18 -22.13
N LYS A 64 -43.02 38.56 -20.85
CA LYS A 64 -42.46 39.85 -20.40
C LYS A 64 -40.94 39.80 -20.15
N HIS A 65 -40.27 38.67 -20.42
CA HIS A 65 -38.85 38.43 -20.09
C HIS A 65 -38.50 38.54 -18.59
N ILE A 66 -39.51 38.47 -17.71
CA ILE A 66 -39.33 38.46 -16.24
C ILE A 66 -39.00 37.04 -15.77
N ALA A 67 -39.55 36.03 -16.45
CA ALA A 67 -39.27 34.62 -16.17
C ALA A 67 -38.58 33.93 -17.34
N ARG A 68 -37.72 32.96 -17.03
CA ARG A 68 -37.11 32.02 -17.98
C ARG A 68 -37.36 30.58 -17.56
N ILE A 69 -37.06 29.61 -18.43
CA ILE A 69 -37.30 28.19 -18.18
C ILE A 69 -35.96 27.46 -18.15
N VAL A 70 -35.77 26.58 -17.17
CA VAL A 70 -34.66 25.62 -17.17
C VAL A 70 -35.20 24.21 -17.11
N VAL A 71 -34.76 23.38 -18.04
CA VAL A 71 -35.05 21.95 -18.08
C VAL A 71 -33.77 21.19 -17.77
N LEU A 72 -33.84 20.29 -16.79
CA LEU A 72 -32.75 19.36 -16.48
C LEU A 72 -33.11 17.95 -16.92
N ASN A 73 -32.32 17.39 -17.83
CA ASN A 73 -32.36 15.97 -18.16
C ASN A 73 -31.46 15.18 -17.19
N ASP A 74 -32.04 14.38 -16.30
CA ASP A 74 -31.31 13.48 -15.39
C ASP A 74 -30.94 12.16 -16.10
N SER A 75 -29.96 12.24 -17.00
CA SER A 75 -29.35 11.08 -17.69
C SER A 75 -30.34 10.21 -18.45
N SER A 76 -31.33 10.80 -19.11
CA SER A 76 -32.21 10.02 -20.00
C SER A 76 -31.57 9.88 -21.38
N GLU A 77 -31.42 8.65 -21.86
CA GLU A 77 -31.14 8.34 -23.26
C GLU A 77 -32.44 8.46 -24.06
N ILE A 78 -32.76 9.66 -24.55
CA ILE A 78 -33.99 9.90 -25.31
C ILE A 78 -33.68 10.69 -26.57
N THR A 79 -34.28 10.25 -27.67
CA THR A 79 -34.53 11.10 -28.84
C THR A 79 -35.81 11.88 -28.59
N TRP A 80 -35.71 13.21 -28.50
CA TRP A 80 -36.88 14.05 -28.26
C TRP A 80 -37.85 13.99 -29.46
N PRO A 81 -39.17 13.88 -29.22
CA PRO A 81 -40.16 14.08 -30.27
C PRO A 81 -39.97 15.46 -30.91
N SER A 82 -40.20 15.59 -32.22
CA SER A 82 -39.95 16.83 -32.97
C SER A 82 -40.65 18.07 -32.38
N GLU A 83 -41.84 17.88 -31.80
CA GLU A 83 -42.55 18.96 -31.10
C GLU A 83 -41.82 19.39 -29.81
N THR A 84 -41.45 18.44 -28.95
CA THR A 84 -40.72 18.71 -27.71
C THR A 84 -39.36 19.34 -28.01
N GLU A 85 -38.66 18.86 -29.05
CA GLU A 85 -37.38 19.42 -29.50
C GLU A 85 -37.52 20.88 -29.89
N ALA A 86 -38.56 21.24 -30.65
CA ALA A 86 -38.83 22.63 -31.03
C ALA A 86 -39.11 23.52 -29.81
N LEU A 87 -39.82 23.01 -28.80
CA LEU A 87 -40.07 23.75 -27.55
C LEU A 87 -38.79 23.95 -26.73
N LEU A 88 -37.89 22.97 -26.70
CA LEU A 88 -36.60 23.06 -26.01
C LEU A 88 -35.66 24.08 -26.65
N HIS A 89 -35.82 24.36 -27.95
CA HIS A 89 -35.06 25.39 -28.69
C HIS A 89 -35.68 26.79 -28.59
N HIS A 90 -36.76 26.98 -27.83
CA HIS A 90 -37.36 28.29 -27.66
C HIS A 90 -36.38 29.26 -26.94
N PRO A 91 -36.29 30.54 -27.32
CA PRO A 91 -35.34 31.52 -26.76
C PRO A 91 -35.31 31.64 -25.23
N SER A 92 -36.42 31.32 -24.55
CA SER A 92 -36.53 31.39 -23.09
C SER A 92 -36.06 30.13 -22.34
N VAL A 93 -35.66 29.07 -23.04
CA VAL A 93 -35.37 27.75 -22.45
C VAL A 93 -33.85 27.52 -22.37
N THR A 94 -33.38 27.08 -21.21
CA THR A 94 -32.05 26.50 -21.01
C THR A 94 -32.19 25.00 -20.78
N LEU A 95 -31.43 24.19 -21.51
CA LEU A 95 -31.39 22.74 -21.35
C LEU A 95 -30.07 22.30 -20.71
N LEU A 96 -30.18 21.64 -19.56
CA LEU A 96 -29.08 21.05 -18.81
C LEU A 96 -29.14 19.52 -18.88
N SER A 97 -28.00 18.86 -18.83
CA SER A 97 -27.88 17.41 -18.66
C SER A 97 -27.00 17.11 -17.45
N ALA A 98 -27.37 16.13 -16.63
CA ALA A 98 -26.57 15.71 -15.48
C ALA A 98 -26.86 14.27 -15.03
N GLU A 99 -26.00 13.75 -14.16
CA GLU A 99 -26.12 12.48 -13.44
C GLU A 99 -26.49 12.76 -11.97
N CYS A 100 -27.78 12.92 -11.67
CA CYS A 100 -28.27 13.20 -10.32
C CYS A 100 -28.69 11.92 -9.57
N GLY A 101 -29.41 11.03 -10.27
CA GLY A 101 -29.78 9.70 -9.77
C GLY A 101 -31.05 9.64 -8.92
N SER A 102 -31.56 10.76 -8.41
CA SER A 102 -32.85 10.85 -7.73
C SER A 102 -33.58 12.17 -8.04
N PRO A 103 -34.94 12.21 -7.97
CA PRO A 103 -35.70 13.45 -8.14
C PRO A 103 -35.27 14.57 -7.18
N ALA A 104 -35.02 14.25 -5.90
CA ALA A 104 -34.52 15.20 -4.91
C ALA A 104 -33.20 15.85 -5.35
N ARG A 105 -32.24 15.05 -5.83
CA ARG A 105 -30.93 15.54 -6.31
C ARG A 105 -31.07 16.36 -7.59
N ALA A 106 -31.94 15.97 -8.51
CA ALA A 106 -32.20 16.73 -9.73
C ALA A 106 -32.76 18.13 -9.40
N ARG A 107 -33.74 18.22 -8.50
CA ARG A 107 -34.28 19.50 -8.03
C ARG A 107 -33.22 20.32 -7.28
N ASN A 108 -32.40 19.68 -6.45
CA ASN A 108 -31.29 20.36 -5.76
C ASN A 108 -30.24 20.91 -6.71
N LEU A 109 -29.92 20.21 -7.81
CA LEU A 109 -29.06 20.71 -8.86
C LEU A 109 -29.66 21.95 -9.54
N LEU A 110 -30.97 21.97 -9.81
CA LEU A 110 -31.64 23.15 -10.36
C LEU A 110 -31.56 24.34 -9.40
N LEU A 111 -31.72 24.12 -8.09
CA LEU A 111 -31.52 25.16 -7.07
C LEU A 111 -30.06 25.63 -7.02
N ASP A 112 -29.09 24.71 -7.03
CA ASP A 112 -27.67 25.05 -7.07
C ASP A 112 -27.30 25.87 -8.30
N TRP A 113 -27.82 25.48 -9.47
CA TRP A 113 -27.63 26.21 -10.72
C TRP A 113 -28.25 27.59 -10.64
N ALA A 114 -29.46 27.72 -10.12
CA ALA A 114 -30.12 29.03 -9.96
C ALA A 114 -29.35 29.95 -9.00
N ASP A 115 -28.77 29.41 -7.93
CA ASP A 115 -27.94 30.16 -6.99
C ASP A 115 -26.68 30.76 -7.63
N THR A 116 -26.18 30.18 -8.74
CA THR A 116 -25.04 30.77 -9.48
C THR A 116 -25.45 31.87 -10.45
N GLN A 117 -26.74 32.16 -10.60
CA GLN A 117 -27.26 33.13 -11.56
C GLN A 117 -27.54 34.45 -10.84
N PRO A 118 -26.76 35.52 -11.09
CA PRO A 118 -26.83 36.73 -10.27
C PRO A 118 -28.15 37.50 -10.35
N LYS A 119 -28.93 37.29 -11.42
CA LYS A 119 -30.22 37.95 -11.66
C LYS A 119 -31.41 37.16 -11.16
N LEU A 120 -31.28 35.84 -10.99
CA LEU A 120 -32.38 35.01 -10.51
C LEU A 120 -32.58 35.20 -9.01
N GLN A 121 -33.80 35.54 -8.63
CA GLN A 121 -34.25 35.68 -7.25
C GLN A 121 -35.17 34.55 -6.82
N TRP A 122 -35.92 33.95 -7.75
CA TRP A 122 -36.95 32.97 -7.47
C TRP A 122 -36.88 31.75 -8.39
N VAL A 123 -37.07 30.57 -7.81
CA VAL A 123 -37.16 29.28 -8.50
C VAL A 123 -38.55 28.71 -8.28
N ALA A 124 -39.36 28.69 -9.34
CA ALA A 124 -40.69 28.10 -9.35
C ALA A 124 -40.59 26.65 -9.84
N ARG A 125 -40.99 25.69 -9.01
CA ARG A 125 -40.98 24.27 -9.37
C ARG A 125 -42.13 23.95 -10.33
N LEU A 126 -41.85 23.16 -11.36
CA LEU A 126 -42.86 22.50 -12.18
C LEU A 126 -42.35 21.09 -12.50
N ASP A 127 -43.09 20.05 -12.11
CA ASP A 127 -42.71 18.68 -12.50
C ASP A 127 -43.00 18.46 -13.99
N ALA A 128 -42.25 17.54 -14.62
CA ALA A 128 -42.31 17.34 -16.08
C ALA A 128 -43.66 16.80 -16.59
N ASP A 129 -44.46 16.20 -15.72
CA ASP A 129 -45.80 15.66 -15.99
C ASP A 129 -46.96 16.58 -15.59
N ASP A 130 -46.65 17.71 -14.96
CA ASP A 130 -47.60 18.75 -14.57
C ASP A 130 -47.75 19.86 -15.62
N GLU A 131 -48.69 20.77 -15.40
CA GLU A 131 -48.81 22.01 -16.19
C GLU A 131 -49.25 23.19 -15.34
N LEU A 132 -48.86 24.41 -15.71
CA LEU A 132 -49.37 25.63 -15.07
C LEU A 132 -50.83 25.86 -15.47
N PHE A 133 -51.68 26.20 -14.50
CA PHE A 133 -53.14 26.19 -14.66
C PHE A 133 -53.67 27.28 -15.61
N SER A 134 -53.20 28.52 -15.44
CA SER A 134 -53.59 29.68 -16.25
C SER A 134 -52.36 30.47 -16.67
N THR A 135 -52.51 31.37 -17.65
CA THR A 135 -51.40 32.20 -18.16
C THR A 135 -50.79 33.14 -17.12
N ASN A 136 -51.50 33.41 -16.02
CA ASN A 136 -51.06 34.27 -14.92
C ASN A 136 -50.79 33.50 -13.60
N SER A 137 -50.76 32.17 -13.61
CA SER A 137 -50.51 31.34 -12.43
C SER A 137 -49.20 31.70 -11.73
N LEU A 138 -48.10 31.80 -12.48
CA LEU A 138 -46.80 32.16 -11.93
C LEU A 138 -46.75 33.64 -11.49
N GLU A 139 -47.39 34.53 -12.25
CA GLU A 139 -47.48 35.96 -11.93
C GLU A 139 -48.20 36.20 -10.59
N GLY A 140 -49.22 35.39 -10.27
CA GLY A 140 -49.91 35.40 -8.98
C GLY A 140 -48.98 35.11 -7.80
N LEU A 141 -48.26 34.00 -7.85
CA LEU A 141 -47.28 33.65 -6.80
C LEU A 141 -46.16 34.68 -6.71
N TRP A 142 -45.59 35.12 -7.84
CA TRP A 142 -44.52 36.11 -7.87
C TRP A 142 -44.95 37.46 -7.26
N ASN A 143 -46.15 37.96 -7.59
CA ASN A 143 -46.67 39.20 -7.00
C ASN A 143 -46.80 39.12 -5.48
N SER A 144 -47.03 37.92 -4.92
CA SER A 144 -47.14 37.73 -3.48
C SER A 144 -45.82 37.84 -2.72
N VAL A 145 -44.67 37.70 -3.40
CA VAL A 145 -43.35 37.72 -2.76
C VAL A 145 -42.37 38.74 -3.34
N ARG A 146 -42.61 39.30 -4.53
CA ARG A 146 -41.71 40.28 -5.15
C ARG A 146 -41.51 41.49 -4.22
N GLY A 147 -40.27 41.91 -4.05
CA GLY A 147 -39.92 43.01 -3.14
C GLY A 147 -40.05 42.69 -1.64
N THR A 148 -40.34 41.44 -1.26
CA THR A 148 -40.41 41.03 0.16
C THR A 148 -39.14 40.30 0.60
N SER A 149 -38.97 40.12 1.91
CA SER A 149 -37.93 39.28 2.49
C SER A 149 -38.30 37.80 2.59
N SER A 150 -39.47 37.40 2.06
CA SER A 150 -39.99 36.04 2.14
C SER A 150 -39.01 35.02 1.59
N LYS A 151 -39.03 33.82 2.15
CA LYS A 151 -38.20 32.68 1.73
C LYS A 151 -38.88 31.85 0.65
N ALA A 152 -40.20 31.72 0.70
CA ALA A 152 -40.94 30.96 -0.30
C ALA A 152 -42.39 31.43 -0.46
N ALA A 153 -43.01 31.03 -1.56
CA ALA A 153 -44.46 31.04 -1.75
C ALA A 153 -44.98 29.63 -2.03
N ILE A 154 -46.16 29.29 -1.51
CA ILE A 154 -46.85 28.03 -1.75
C ILE A 154 -48.20 28.32 -2.39
N GLY A 155 -48.45 27.72 -3.55
CA GLY A 155 -49.70 27.86 -4.31
C GLY A 155 -50.66 26.67 -4.16
N SER A 156 -51.90 26.84 -4.61
CA SER A 156 -52.87 25.75 -4.75
C SER A 156 -52.71 25.00 -6.08
N ASN A 157 -53.24 23.78 -6.19
CA ASN A 157 -53.29 23.04 -7.46
C ASN A 157 -54.66 22.41 -7.73
N LYS A 158 -54.98 22.21 -9.01
CA LYS A 158 -55.97 21.21 -9.43
C LYS A 158 -55.33 19.83 -9.45
N LEU A 159 -56.14 18.78 -9.43
CA LEU A 159 -55.69 17.40 -9.52
C LEU A 159 -56.14 16.79 -10.84
N ARG A 160 -55.25 16.07 -11.52
CA ARG A 160 -55.55 15.26 -12.71
C ARG A 160 -55.37 13.79 -12.39
N LYS A 161 -56.30 12.97 -12.86
CA LYS A 161 -56.19 11.51 -12.80
C LYS A 161 -56.79 10.90 -14.06
N ASP A 162 -56.09 9.94 -14.65
CA ASP A 162 -56.45 9.25 -15.88
C ASP A 162 -56.79 10.23 -17.03
N GLY A 163 -56.08 11.36 -17.08
CA GLY A 163 -56.29 12.44 -18.06
C GLY A 163 -57.37 13.47 -17.74
N GLU A 164 -58.24 13.21 -16.75
CA GLU A 164 -59.33 14.10 -16.36
C GLU A 164 -58.96 15.00 -15.16
N ILE A 165 -59.41 16.26 -15.18
CA ILE A 165 -59.25 17.19 -14.05
C ILE A 165 -60.37 16.94 -13.04
N LEU A 166 -60.00 16.61 -11.81
CA LEU A 166 -60.94 16.35 -10.72
C LEU A 166 -61.66 17.63 -10.28
N PRO A 167 -62.89 17.52 -9.74
CA PRO A 167 -63.67 18.68 -9.31
C PRO A 167 -63.14 19.33 -8.02
N GLU A 168 -62.41 18.58 -7.20
CA GLU A 168 -61.84 19.07 -5.94
C GLU A 168 -60.45 19.68 -6.14
N ASP A 169 -60.27 20.91 -5.66
CA ASP A 169 -58.99 21.63 -5.69
C ASP A 169 -58.18 21.36 -4.40
N ASN A 170 -56.88 21.16 -4.54
CA ASN A 170 -55.97 21.13 -3.40
C ASN A 170 -55.54 22.56 -3.03
N ILE A 171 -56.37 23.21 -2.22
CA ILE A 171 -56.18 24.61 -1.82
C ILE A 171 -55.11 24.74 -0.73
N ALA A 172 -54.14 25.62 -0.96
CA ALA A 172 -53.17 26.03 0.06
C ALA A 172 -53.85 27.00 1.05
N ASP A 173 -54.34 26.48 2.17
CA ASP A 173 -55.08 27.26 3.19
C ASP A 173 -54.13 27.86 4.26
N PRO A 174 -54.04 29.21 4.38
CA PRO A 174 -53.27 29.87 5.43
C PRO A 174 -53.62 29.44 6.85
N LYS A 175 -54.87 29.06 7.12
CA LYS A 175 -55.31 28.64 8.46
C LYS A 175 -54.75 27.27 8.85
N GLU A 176 -54.46 26.42 7.87
CA GLU A 176 -53.93 25.08 8.11
C GLU A 176 -52.41 25.04 8.08
N LEU A 177 -51.79 25.85 7.22
CA LEU A 177 -50.36 25.77 6.96
C LEU A 177 -49.51 26.71 7.84
N ASN A 178 -50.07 27.83 8.35
CA ASN A 178 -49.31 28.78 9.20
C ASN A 178 -49.17 28.34 10.67
N ASP A 179 -50.02 27.43 11.15
CA ASP A 179 -49.99 26.96 12.53
C ASP A 179 -49.42 25.55 12.61
N HIS A 180 -48.37 25.36 13.42
CA HIS A 180 -47.65 24.08 13.46
C HIS A 180 -48.47 22.93 14.07
N PHE A 181 -49.52 23.21 14.86
CA PHE A 181 -50.45 22.18 15.34
C PHE A 181 -51.42 21.77 14.24
N GLN A 182 -52.02 22.74 13.53
CA GLN A 182 -52.91 22.46 12.40
C GLN A 182 -52.16 21.73 11.27
N LEU A 183 -50.94 22.16 10.96
CA LEU A 183 -50.09 21.54 9.95
C LEU A 183 -49.76 20.08 10.31
N ALA A 184 -49.34 19.82 11.55
CA ALA A 184 -49.09 18.45 12.01
C ALA A 184 -50.36 17.58 11.93
N GLY A 185 -51.52 18.14 12.30
CA GLY A 185 -52.82 17.45 12.18
C GLY A 185 -53.23 17.15 10.74
N LEU A 186 -52.99 18.07 9.79
CA LEU A 186 -53.20 17.85 8.36
C LEU A 186 -52.31 16.70 7.86
N ILE A 187 -51.03 16.71 8.22
CA ILE A 187 -50.07 15.67 7.84
C ILE A 187 -50.49 14.29 8.36
N GLU A 188 -50.92 14.22 9.62
CA GLU A 188 -51.39 12.97 10.21
C GLU A 188 -52.65 12.43 9.51
N LYS A 189 -53.60 13.31 9.14
CA LYS A 189 -54.83 12.92 8.44
C LYS A 189 -54.55 12.33 7.07
N PHE A 190 -53.72 12.97 6.25
CA PHE A 190 -53.43 12.42 4.91
C PHE A 190 -52.51 11.19 4.99
N ALA A 191 -51.53 11.14 5.92
CA ALA A 191 -50.69 9.96 6.09
C ALA A 191 -51.49 8.71 6.51
N SER A 192 -52.53 8.91 7.31
CA SER A 192 -53.45 7.83 7.74
C SER A 192 -54.57 7.52 6.76
N GLY A 193 -54.66 8.22 5.63
CA GLY A 193 -55.73 8.06 4.64
C GLY A 193 -57.10 8.62 5.09
N ARG A 194 -57.16 9.34 6.21
CA ARG A 194 -58.38 10.03 6.69
C ARG A 194 -58.75 11.26 5.86
N GLN A 195 -57.89 11.67 4.94
CA GLN A 195 -58.09 12.80 4.05
C GLN A 195 -57.40 12.54 2.70
N GLN A 196 -58.06 12.91 1.60
CA GLN A 196 -57.53 12.67 0.25
C GLN A 196 -56.53 13.75 -0.21
N ARG A 197 -56.70 15.01 0.21
CA ARG A 197 -55.74 16.06 -0.13
C ARG A 197 -54.46 15.93 0.71
N GLU A 198 -53.31 16.05 0.04
CA GLU A 198 -52.00 16.15 0.68
C GLU A 198 -51.55 17.61 0.76
N LEU A 199 -50.38 17.86 1.35
CA LEU A 199 -49.75 19.18 1.27
C LEU A 199 -49.59 19.60 -0.21
N PRO A 200 -49.85 20.87 -0.56
CA PRO A 200 -49.60 21.39 -1.91
C PRO A 200 -48.09 21.64 -2.15
N SER A 201 -47.25 20.64 -1.87
CA SER A 201 -45.79 20.70 -1.86
C SER A 201 -45.15 20.91 -3.24
N CYS A 202 -45.87 20.53 -4.29
CA CYS A 202 -45.44 20.67 -5.68
C CYS A 202 -45.50 22.13 -6.17
N ASN A 203 -46.28 22.98 -5.52
CA ASN A 203 -46.55 24.36 -5.94
C ASN A 203 -45.64 25.36 -5.21
N LEU A 204 -44.35 25.05 -5.15
CA LEU A 204 -43.37 25.81 -4.38
C LEU A 204 -42.60 26.78 -5.29
N MET A 205 -42.56 28.05 -4.90
CA MET A 205 -41.59 29.01 -5.41
C MET A 205 -40.61 29.41 -4.31
N LEU A 206 -39.34 29.08 -4.48
CA LEU A 206 -38.29 29.24 -3.47
C LEU A 206 -37.35 30.37 -3.85
N ARG A 207 -36.91 31.17 -2.86
CA ARG A 207 -35.89 32.19 -3.09
C ARG A 207 -34.51 31.56 -3.33
N THR A 208 -33.71 32.16 -4.21
CA THR A 208 -32.30 31.75 -4.40
C THR A 208 -31.44 32.07 -3.18
N ASN A 209 -30.30 31.39 -3.06
CA ASN A 209 -29.27 31.58 -2.03
C ASN A 209 -29.72 31.30 -0.58
N LEU A 210 -30.76 30.47 -0.39
CA LEU A 210 -31.23 30.08 0.95
C LEU A 210 -30.45 28.93 1.60
N GLY A 211 -29.72 28.13 0.81
CA GLY A 211 -29.08 26.89 1.30
C GLY A 211 -30.06 25.76 1.66
N LEU A 212 -31.37 25.97 1.54
CA LEU A 212 -32.39 24.95 1.75
C LEU A 212 -32.48 24.02 0.54
N ARG A 213 -32.48 22.71 0.79
CA ARG A 213 -32.45 21.66 -0.23
C ARG A 213 -33.44 20.54 0.11
N TYR A 214 -33.96 19.88 -0.92
CA TYR A 214 -34.80 18.70 -0.81
C TYR A 214 -34.00 17.56 -0.13
N PRO A 215 -34.53 16.92 0.92
CA PRO A 215 -33.88 15.76 1.52
C PRO A 215 -33.81 14.61 0.51
N ASN A 216 -32.68 13.92 0.47
CA ASN A 216 -32.47 12.80 -0.46
C ASN A 216 -33.15 11.52 0.04
N ILE A 217 -34.49 11.48 -0.04
CA ILE A 217 -35.34 10.34 0.28
C ILE A 217 -36.12 9.89 -0.96
N ARG A 218 -36.62 8.66 -0.93
CA ARG A 218 -37.47 8.11 -1.98
C ARG A 218 -38.94 8.40 -1.65
N SER A 219 -39.57 9.30 -2.40
CA SER A 219 -40.93 9.81 -2.20
C SER A 219 -41.06 10.84 -1.06
N ALA A 220 -41.96 11.81 -1.26
CA ALA A 220 -42.35 12.84 -0.30
C ALA A 220 -41.23 13.84 0.09
N GLU A 221 -40.09 13.86 -0.62
CA GLU A 221 -38.98 14.80 -0.38
C GLU A 221 -39.42 16.27 -0.35
N ASP A 222 -40.41 16.60 -1.16
CA ASP A 222 -41.02 17.91 -1.24
C ASP A 222 -41.94 18.22 -0.06
N HIS A 223 -42.77 17.26 0.36
CA HIS A 223 -43.55 17.35 1.59
C HIS A 223 -42.65 17.61 2.80
N TRP A 224 -41.50 16.95 2.87
CA TRP A 224 -40.52 17.17 3.93
C TRP A 224 -39.91 18.57 3.88
N LEU A 225 -39.50 19.05 2.70
CA LEU A 225 -38.96 20.41 2.54
C LEU A 225 -40.01 21.47 2.94
N VAL A 226 -41.24 21.33 2.45
CA VAL A 226 -42.33 22.26 2.73
C VAL A 226 -42.75 22.23 4.19
N THR A 227 -42.83 21.05 4.81
CA THR A 227 -43.07 20.93 6.26
C THR A 227 -41.98 21.64 7.06
N ARG A 228 -40.70 21.46 6.68
CA ARG A 228 -39.58 22.16 7.32
C ARG A 228 -39.69 23.68 7.18
N LEU A 229 -40.01 24.18 5.98
CA LEU A 229 -40.20 25.60 5.72
C LEU A 229 -41.32 26.19 6.59
N LEU A 230 -42.49 25.55 6.58
CA LEU A 230 -43.67 26.02 7.33
C LEU A 230 -43.47 25.94 8.85
N MET A 231 -42.79 24.91 9.35
CA MET A 231 -42.58 24.76 10.80
C MET A 231 -41.46 25.66 11.35
N LEU A 232 -40.38 25.86 10.59
CA LEU A 232 -39.20 26.61 11.08
C LEU A 232 -39.18 28.08 10.66
N HIS A 233 -39.88 28.44 9.59
CA HIS A 233 -39.90 29.79 9.05
C HIS A 233 -41.31 30.31 8.76
N PRO A 234 -42.34 30.04 9.60
CA PRO A 234 -43.74 30.33 9.27
C PRO A 234 -43.99 31.79 8.87
N SER A 235 -43.29 32.75 9.48
CA SER A 235 -43.41 34.18 9.17
C SER A 235 -42.80 34.59 7.83
N ASP A 236 -41.94 33.75 7.25
CA ASP A 236 -41.22 34.03 6.00
C ASP A 236 -41.82 33.28 4.80
N ILE A 237 -42.90 32.51 5.00
CA ILE A 237 -43.57 31.75 3.94
C ILE A 237 -44.89 32.40 3.59
N VAL A 238 -45.07 32.73 2.31
CA VAL A 238 -46.32 33.26 1.79
C VAL A 238 -47.19 32.11 1.29
N ILE A 239 -48.44 32.06 1.73
CA ILE A 239 -49.41 31.07 1.26
C ILE A 239 -50.39 31.79 0.34
N CYS A 240 -50.47 31.32 -0.90
CA CYS A 240 -51.22 31.95 -1.99
C CYS A 240 -52.33 31.00 -2.46
N PRO A 241 -53.56 31.10 -1.92
CA PRO A 241 -54.67 30.23 -2.31
C PRO A 241 -55.06 30.39 -3.79
N PHE A 242 -54.98 31.62 -4.32
CA PHE A 242 -55.36 31.97 -5.68
C PHE A 242 -54.43 33.04 -6.28
N PRO A 243 -54.22 33.05 -7.62
CA PRO A 243 -54.74 32.09 -8.60
C PRO A 243 -54.13 30.69 -8.41
N ILE A 244 -54.83 29.66 -8.89
CA ILE A 244 -54.32 28.28 -8.86
C ILE A 244 -52.99 28.22 -9.64
N TYR A 245 -51.99 27.56 -9.08
CA TYR A 245 -50.64 27.50 -9.64
C TYR A 245 -50.55 26.47 -10.78
N ALA A 246 -50.87 25.21 -10.48
CA ALA A 246 -50.67 24.10 -11.42
C ALA A 246 -51.85 23.12 -11.45
N ILE A 247 -51.87 22.28 -12.47
CA ILE A 247 -52.65 21.05 -12.56
C ILE A 247 -51.67 19.90 -12.30
N TYR A 248 -51.84 19.25 -11.14
CA TYR A 248 -50.95 18.20 -10.64
C TYR A 248 -51.42 16.82 -11.10
N SER A 249 -50.53 16.03 -11.70
CA SER A 249 -50.80 14.68 -12.17
C SER A 249 -50.71 13.63 -11.06
N LEU A 250 -51.76 12.83 -10.87
CA LEU A 250 -51.78 11.69 -9.94
C LEU A 250 -51.25 10.38 -10.57
N ASP A 251 -50.93 10.40 -11.86
CA ASP A 251 -50.60 9.22 -12.67
C ASP A 251 -49.09 9.01 -12.88
N GLY A 252 -48.25 9.82 -12.23
CA GLY A 252 -46.80 9.77 -12.37
C GLY A 252 -46.23 8.37 -12.12
N GLU A 253 -45.36 7.91 -13.02
CA GLU A 253 -44.81 6.54 -13.02
C GLU A 253 -44.02 6.23 -11.73
N ASP A 254 -43.22 7.20 -11.25
CA ASP A 254 -42.49 7.09 -9.98
C ASP A 254 -43.45 6.95 -8.78
N THR A 255 -44.59 7.65 -8.82
CA THR A 255 -45.62 7.55 -7.78
C THR A 255 -46.29 6.17 -7.77
N LYS A 256 -46.58 5.60 -8.96
CA LYS A 256 -47.12 4.23 -9.08
C LYS A 256 -46.16 3.20 -8.51
N GLN A 257 -44.86 3.29 -8.85
CA GLN A 257 -43.83 2.39 -8.33
C GLN A 257 -43.62 2.53 -6.81
N ASN A 258 -43.67 3.75 -6.28
CA ASN A 258 -43.53 3.96 -4.83
C ASN A 258 -44.73 3.43 -4.03
N LYS A 259 -45.94 3.43 -4.63
CA LYS A 259 -47.13 2.82 -4.04
C LYS A 259 -47.05 1.29 -4.04
N SER A 260 -46.50 0.67 -5.08
CA SER A 260 -46.37 -0.80 -5.14
C SER A 260 -45.37 -1.36 -4.13
N ASN A 261 -44.35 -0.59 -3.74
CA ASN A 261 -43.26 -1.05 -2.87
C ASN A 261 -43.34 -0.47 -1.44
N GLU A 262 -44.53 -0.07 -0.99
CA GLU A 262 -44.86 0.49 0.35
C GLU A 262 -44.13 1.80 0.75
N SER A 263 -43.08 2.20 0.02
CA SER A 263 -42.27 3.40 0.27
C SER A 263 -43.11 4.68 0.34
N TRP A 264 -44.17 4.78 -0.47
CA TRP A 264 -45.11 5.90 -0.45
C TRP A 264 -45.78 6.07 0.91
N ARG A 265 -46.22 4.96 1.53
CA ARG A 265 -46.93 4.95 2.82
C ARG A 265 -45.96 5.18 3.96
N ASP A 266 -44.79 4.54 3.91
CA ASP A 266 -43.75 4.67 4.93
C ASP A 266 -43.25 6.10 5.08
N GLN A 267 -42.95 6.79 3.98
CA GLN A 267 -42.46 8.18 4.07
C GLN A 267 -43.50 9.13 4.64
N ARG A 268 -44.79 8.92 4.34
CA ARG A 268 -45.89 9.72 4.90
C ARG A 268 -46.09 9.45 6.38
N ASN A 269 -46.02 8.20 6.80
CA ASN A 269 -46.05 7.83 8.22
C ASN A 269 -44.87 8.43 8.99
N ARG A 270 -43.66 8.37 8.41
CA ARG A 270 -42.46 9.01 9.00
C ARG A 270 -42.63 10.53 9.07
N LEU A 271 -43.12 11.17 8.01
CA LEU A 271 -43.39 12.60 8.00
C LEU A 271 -44.41 12.98 9.07
N ALA A 272 -45.49 12.22 9.24
CA ALA A 272 -46.49 12.46 10.29
C ALA A 272 -45.89 12.32 11.70
N TYR A 273 -45.09 11.28 11.94
CA TYR A 273 -44.37 11.11 13.20
C TYR A 273 -43.47 12.31 13.49
N VAL A 274 -42.70 12.74 12.49
CA VAL A 274 -41.76 13.84 12.63
C VAL A 274 -42.47 15.18 12.80
N ALA A 275 -43.51 15.46 12.01
CA ALA A 275 -44.32 16.66 12.13
C ALA A 275 -44.91 16.81 13.54
N ARG A 276 -45.43 15.73 14.13
CA ARG A 276 -45.89 15.71 15.53
C ARG A 276 -44.77 15.99 16.52
N THR A 277 -43.60 15.38 16.32
CA THR A 277 -42.43 15.57 17.17
C THR A 277 -41.94 17.02 17.12
N TRP A 278 -41.80 17.59 15.93
CA TRP A 278 -41.40 18.98 15.71
C TRP A 278 -42.41 19.96 16.30
N SER A 279 -43.71 19.72 16.07
CA SER A 279 -44.80 20.53 16.64
C SER A 279 -44.77 20.53 18.17
N THR A 280 -44.51 19.37 18.79
CA THR A 280 -44.35 19.25 20.24
C THR A 280 -43.15 20.06 20.74
N LEU A 281 -41.99 19.91 20.08
CA LEU A 281 -40.77 20.63 20.47
C LEU A 281 -40.92 22.14 20.31
N LEU A 282 -41.52 22.62 19.21
CA LEU A 282 -41.85 24.03 19.00
C LEU A 282 -42.78 24.56 20.10
N GLY A 283 -43.78 23.78 20.50
CA GLY A 283 -44.68 24.09 21.62
C GLY A 283 -43.96 24.25 22.96
N THR A 284 -42.84 23.56 23.17
CA THR A 284 -42.02 23.70 24.39
C THR A 284 -41.12 24.93 24.44
N LYS A 285 -41.04 25.74 23.35
CA LYS A 285 -40.15 26.91 23.22
C LYS A 285 -38.67 26.61 23.48
N ARG A 286 -38.23 25.36 23.26
CA ARG A 286 -36.80 24.99 23.33
C ARG A 286 -36.05 25.62 22.16
N HIS A 287 -34.78 25.96 22.38
CA HIS A 287 -33.91 26.43 21.31
C HIS A 287 -33.48 25.25 20.43
N LEU A 288 -34.15 25.11 19.29
CA LEU A 288 -33.84 24.09 18.29
C LEU A 288 -32.55 24.43 17.56
N LEU A 289 -31.63 23.48 17.49
CA LEU A 289 -30.36 23.60 16.79
C LEU A 289 -30.39 22.91 15.42
N GLY A 290 -31.20 21.86 15.27
CA GLY A 290 -31.34 21.16 14.01
C GLY A 290 -32.50 20.18 14.02
N MET A 291 -33.20 20.04 12.89
CA MET A 291 -34.27 19.07 12.72
C MET A 291 -34.05 18.35 11.39
N GLY A 292 -33.56 17.11 11.49
CA GLY A 292 -33.16 16.29 10.36
C GLY A 292 -34.05 15.06 10.18
N MET A 293 -33.61 14.16 9.30
CA MET A 293 -34.29 12.89 8.99
C MET A 293 -34.00 11.79 10.03
N GLU A 294 -32.96 11.96 10.84
CA GLU A 294 -32.55 10.99 11.87
C GLU A 294 -33.06 11.35 13.26
N GLY A 295 -33.36 12.63 13.49
CA GLY A 295 -33.69 13.12 14.82
C GLY A 295 -33.83 14.63 14.89
N ALA A 296 -34.18 15.08 16.09
CA ALA A 296 -34.23 16.49 16.45
C ALA A 296 -33.12 16.83 17.45
N VAL A 297 -32.53 18.01 17.30
CA VAL A 297 -31.42 18.52 18.10
C VAL A 297 -31.83 19.85 18.72
N TRP A 298 -31.66 19.97 20.04
CA TRP A 298 -31.98 21.21 20.77
C TRP A 298 -30.96 21.48 21.88
N LEU A 299 -30.92 22.73 22.32
CA LEU A 299 -30.13 23.16 23.47
C LEU A 299 -30.95 23.03 24.75
N GLN A 300 -30.39 22.39 25.76
CA GLN A 300 -30.97 22.25 27.09
C GLN A 300 -29.87 22.36 28.17
N HIS A 301 -29.96 23.34 29.07
CA HIS A 301 -28.99 23.55 30.15
C HIS A 301 -27.51 23.54 29.70
N ASN A 302 -27.19 24.28 28.62
CA ASN A 302 -25.85 24.30 28.00
C ASN A 302 -25.35 22.95 27.47
N GLN A 303 -26.26 22.02 27.19
CA GLN A 303 -25.99 20.76 26.52
C GLN A 303 -26.77 20.66 25.22
N VAL A 304 -26.12 20.15 24.18
CA VAL A 304 -26.77 19.73 22.94
C VAL A 304 -27.37 18.35 23.18
N VAL A 305 -28.66 18.20 22.91
CA VAL A 305 -29.37 16.92 22.98
C VAL A 305 -29.86 16.56 21.59
N LYS A 306 -29.46 15.38 21.07
CA LYS A 306 -30.07 14.75 19.88
C LYS A 306 -30.94 13.60 20.34
N GLU A 307 -32.20 13.60 19.94
CA GLU A 307 -33.09 12.44 20.05
C GLU A 307 -33.29 11.82 18.67
N PHE A 308 -33.04 10.52 18.59
CA PHE A 308 -33.19 9.76 17.36
C PHE A 308 -34.64 9.30 17.18
N TYR A 309 -35.13 9.35 15.94
CA TYR A 309 -36.42 8.76 15.61
C TYR A 309 -36.36 7.22 15.69
N PRO A 310 -37.52 6.53 15.82
CA PRO A 310 -37.57 5.08 16.03
C PRO A 310 -36.81 4.23 15.00
N TRP A 311 -36.66 4.73 13.77
CA TRP A 311 -36.01 4.03 12.66
C TRP A 311 -34.57 4.49 12.39
N ALA A 312 -34.05 5.44 13.16
CA ALA A 312 -32.81 6.13 12.82
C ALA A 312 -31.55 5.41 13.34
N ILE A 313 -31.63 4.74 14.49
CA ILE A 313 -30.51 4.03 15.11
C ILE A 313 -30.99 2.85 15.98
N SER A 314 -30.24 1.75 15.95
CA SER A 314 -30.48 0.52 16.73
C SER A 314 -29.61 0.44 17.98
N ASP A 315 -29.94 -0.48 18.90
CA ASP A 315 -29.14 -0.76 20.09
C ASP A 315 -27.72 -1.23 19.74
N ALA A 316 -27.57 -2.05 18.69
CA ALA A 316 -26.28 -2.56 18.23
C ALA A 316 -25.38 -1.41 17.71
N GLU A 317 -25.93 -0.53 16.86
CA GLU A 317 -25.19 0.63 16.33
C GLU A 317 -24.73 1.58 17.44
N VAL A 318 -25.53 1.77 18.50
CA VAL A 318 -25.10 2.58 19.66
C VAL A 318 -23.94 1.92 20.39
N GLN A 319 -23.91 0.60 20.53
CA GLN A 319 -22.76 -0.09 21.16
C GLN A 319 -21.52 0.00 20.28
N GLU A 320 -21.65 -0.17 18.96
CA GLU A 320 -20.56 0.02 18.01
C GLU A 320 -19.97 1.44 18.10
N LEU A 321 -20.82 2.47 18.13
CA LEU A 321 -20.39 3.86 18.27
C LEU A 321 -19.69 4.10 19.60
N LYS A 322 -20.18 3.52 20.70
CA LYS A 322 -19.51 3.62 22.01
C LYS A 322 -18.11 3.00 21.99
N ALA A 323 -17.95 1.85 21.33
CA ALA A 323 -16.66 1.18 21.21
C ALA A 323 -15.71 2.00 20.32
N LEU A 324 -16.19 2.46 19.17
CA LEU A 324 -15.41 3.22 18.19
C LEU A 324 -14.98 4.60 18.73
N LEU A 325 -15.84 5.27 19.49
CA LEU A 325 -15.62 6.60 20.09
C LEU A 325 -15.20 6.52 21.57
N SER A 326 -14.61 5.40 21.99
CA SER A 326 -14.19 5.16 23.37
C SER A 326 -13.24 6.23 23.91
N SER A 327 -13.32 6.49 25.23
CA SER A 327 -12.57 7.55 25.90
C SER A 327 -11.06 7.30 25.87
N GLY A 328 -10.29 8.22 25.28
CA GLY A 328 -8.82 8.18 25.26
C GLY A 328 -8.21 8.49 23.89
N LYS A 329 -8.99 8.35 22.82
CA LYS A 329 -8.59 8.72 21.46
C LYS A 329 -8.81 10.21 21.20
N ASP A 330 -7.86 10.89 20.57
CA ASP A 330 -8.03 12.27 20.07
C ASP A 330 -8.80 12.23 18.74
N ILE A 331 -10.13 12.10 18.84
CA ILE A 331 -11.04 12.05 17.68
C ILE A 331 -11.68 13.44 17.53
N PRO A 332 -11.77 14.00 16.31
CA PRO A 332 -12.44 15.29 16.06
C PRO A 332 -13.98 15.13 16.06
N ILE A 333 -14.52 14.47 17.07
CA ILE A 333 -15.96 14.22 17.30
C ILE A 333 -16.25 14.50 18.79
N PRO A 334 -17.32 15.25 19.12
CA PRO A 334 -17.66 15.55 20.51
C PRO A 334 -17.86 14.30 21.37
N LYS A 335 -17.42 14.37 22.63
CA LYS A 335 -17.69 13.30 23.60
C LYS A 335 -19.17 13.32 23.97
N VAL A 336 -19.83 12.17 23.77
CA VAL A 336 -21.27 12.03 24.01
C VAL A 336 -21.60 11.11 25.17
N ARG A 337 -22.69 11.45 25.88
CA ARG A 337 -23.34 10.55 26.84
C ARG A 337 -24.65 10.03 26.25
N TRP A 338 -24.71 8.72 26.05
CA TRP A 338 -25.90 8.03 25.55
C TRP A 338 -26.90 7.73 26.67
N ARG A 339 -28.19 7.85 26.38
CA ARG A 339 -29.30 7.41 27.23
C ARG A 339 -30.48 6.95 26.38
N LYS A 340 -31.33 6.07 26.93
CA LYS A 340 -32.58 5.63 26.28
C LYS A 340 -33.76 6.23 27.05
N CYS A 341 -34.60 7.01 26.38
CA CYS A 341 -35.75 7.71 26.94
C CYS A 341 -37.00 7.27 26.17
N ASP A 342 -38.02 6.74 26.84
CA ASP A 342 -39.27 6.26 26.22
C ASP A 342 -39.04 5.32 25.03
N GLY A 343 -38.01 4.46 25.14
CA GLY A 343 -37.61 3.52 24.08
C GLY A 343 -36.75 4.12 22.96
N LEU A 344 -36.57 5.45 22.93
CA LEU A 344 -35.76 6.15 21.93
C LEU A 344 -34.35 6.45 22.44
N TRP A 345 -33.37 6.38 21.55
CA TRP A 345 -32.01 6.78 21.88
C TRP A 345 -31.87 8.30 21.87
N GLN A 346 -31.12 8.80 22.84
CA GLN A 346 -30.66 10.16 22.90
C GLN A 346 -29.16 10.19 23.23
N TYR A 347 -28.46 11.20 22.72
CA TYR A 347 -27.17 11.59 23.27
C TYR A 347 -27.18 13.02 23.79
N GLN A 348 -26.26 13.29 24.71
CA GLN A 348 -25.98 14.62 25.22
C GLN A 348 -24.49 14.92 25.07
N THR A 349 -24.16 16.14 24.61
CA THR A 349 -22.79 16.67 24.58
C THR A 349 -22.78 18.10 25.09
N ALA A 350 -21.63 18.59 25.55
CA ALA A 350 -21.47 20.00 25.90
C ALA A 350 -21.72 20.87 24.66
N TYR A 351 -22.39 22.01 24.87
CA TYR A 351 -22.46 23.05 23.85
C TYR A 351 -21.15 23.85 23.86
N GLU A 352 -20.50 23.94 22.72
CA GLU A 352 -19.27 24.70 22.53
C GLU A 352 -19.52 25.86 21.57
N SER A 353 -18.88 27.00 21.81
CA SER A 353 -18.92 28.13 20.89
C SER A 353 -18.17 27.76 19.62
N SER A 354 -18.87 27.72 18.49
CA SER A 354 -18.33 27.29 17.20
C SER A 354 -18.95 28.06 16.04
N THR A 355 -18.31 28.05 14.88
CA THR A 355 -18.85 28.61 13.64
C THR A 355 -19.04 27.52 12.60
N ILE A 356 -20.00 27.73 11.69
CA ILE A 356 -20.19 26.84 10.53
C ILE A 356 -19.06 27.12 9.53
N PRO A 357 -18.49 26.07 8.88
CA PRO A 357 -17.47 26.26 7.87
C PRO A 357 -17.96 27.14 6.71
N GLY A 358 -17.12 28.06 6.25
CA GLY A 358 -17.41 28.89 5.09
C GLY A 358 -17.43 28.12 3.76
N GLY A 359 -17.56 28.86 2.65
CA GLY A 359 -17.50 28.29 1.31
C GLY A 359 -16.17 27.57 1.00
N LYS A 360 -15.08 27.95 1.65
CA LYS A 360 -13.80 27.23 1.65
C LYS A 360 -13.31 27.03 3.08
N ILE A 361 -12.52 25.98 3.28
CA ILE A 361 -11.94 25.57 4.54
C ILE A 361 -10.42 25.50 4.36
N ALA A 362 -9.65 25.94 5.37
CA ALA A 362 -8.20 25.91 5.31
C ALA A 362 -7.67 24.48 5.10
N LYS A 363 -6.75 24.30 4.13
CA LYS A 363 -6.11 22.99 3.81
C LYS A 363 -5.52 22.35 5.07
N GLN A 364 -4.86 23.13 5.93
CA GLN A 364 -4.27 22.64 7.17
C GLN A 364 -5.32 22.05 8.13
N ALA A 365 -6.46 22.70 8.32
CA ALA A 365 -7.53 22.19 9.18
C ALA A 365 -8.12 20.87 8.65
N ILE A 366 -8.29 20.76 7.32
CA ILE A 366 -8.71 19.51 6.66
C ILE A 366 -7.69 18.39 6.88
N VAL A 367 -6.40 18.67 6.66
CA VAL A 367 -5.33 17.67 6.82
C VAL A 367 -5.28 17.19 8.27
N GLN A 368 -5.33 18.09 9.26
CA GLN A 368 -5.33 17.69 10.67
C GLN A 368 -6.55 16.85 11.04
N TYR A 369 -7.74 17.24 10.58
CA TYR A 369 -8.97 16.46 10.76
C TYR A 369 -8.86 15.03 10.21
N LEU A 370 -8.41 14.90 8.95
CA LEU A 370 -8.25 13.59 8.29
C LEU A 370 -7.16 12.75 8.98
N LYS A 371 -6.07 13.37 9.45
CA LYS A 371 -5.02 12.67 10.21
C LYS A 371 -5.54 12.06 11.50
N LYS A 372 -6.25 12.84 12.32
CA LYS A 372 -6.83 12.35 13.57
C LYS A 372 -7.80 11.18 13.33
N LEU A 373 -8.65 11.27 12.31
CA LEU A 373 -9.57 10.19 11.95
C LEU A 373 -8.84 8.91 11.49
N TYR A 374 -7.82 9.03 10.64
CA TYR A 374 -7.04 7.88 10.19
C TYR A 374 -6.33 7.20 11.36
N GLN A 375 -5.62 7.95 12.19
CA GLN A 375 -4.86 7.43 13.34
C GLN A 375 -5.73 6.78 14.41
N THR A 376 -7.02 7.16 14.49
CA THR A 376 -7.97 6.62 15.48
C THR A 376 -8.81 5.45 14.94
N GLY A 377 -8.67 5.13 13.65
CA GLY A 377 -9.42 4.07 12.97
C GLY A 377 -10.89 4.43 12.72
N VAL A 378 -11.20 5.72 12.49
CA VAL A 378 -12.57 6.22 12.33
C VAL A 378 -12.79 6.85 10.95
N SER A 379 -13.97 6.69 10.38
CA SER A 379 -14.43 7.37 9.17
C SER A 379 -15.80 8.00 9.37
N THR A 380 -16.00 9.20 8.83
CA THR A 380 -17.29 9.90 8.83
C THR A 380 -17.81 9.96 7.39
N LEU A 381 -18.87 9.22 7.07
CA LEU A 381 -19.31 9.01 5.68
C LEU A 381 -20.21 10.13 5.14
N ASN A 382 -20.91 10.86 6.03
CA ASN A 382 -21.82 11.95 5.67
C ASN A 382 -21.12 13.32 5.82
N ILE A 383 -20.09 13.54 5.00
CA ILE A 383 -19.36 14.81 4.92
C ILE A 383 -20.18 15.84 4.14
N LYS A 384 -20.61 16.89 4.85
CA LYS A 384 -21.23 18.12 4.33
C LYS A 384 -20.98 19.25 5.32
N ARG A 385 -21.08 20.52 4.90
CA ARG A 385 -20.73 21.67 5.77
C ARG A 385 -21.60 21.75 7.01
N ASP A 386 -22.88 21.42 6.90
CA ASP A 386 -23.83 21.41 8.03
C ASP A 386 -23.49 20.38 9.12
N ASN A 387 -22.68 19.37 8.79
CA ASN A 387 -22.26 18.32 9.72
C ASN A 387 -20.89 18.61 10.37
N LEU A 388 -20.29 19.75 10.02
CA LEU A 388 -18.97 20.16 10.47
C LEU A 388 -19.09 21.53 11.17
N ILE A 389 -18.21 21.76 12.13
CA ILE A 389 -18.01 23.07 12.76
C ILE A 389 -16.53 23.39 12.83
N VAL A 390 -16.23 24.68 12.93
CA VAL A 390 -14.91 25.19 13.29
C VAL A 390 -14.95 25.58 14.77
N THR A 391 -14.12 24.93 15.56
CA THR A 391 -14.01 25.21 17.01
C THR A 391 -13.37 26.58 17.24
N ALA A 392 -13.43 27.10 18.47
CA ALA A 392 -12.77 28.35 18.84
C ALA A 392 -11.25 28.35 18.56
N ASN A 393 -10.62 27.18 18.51
CA ASN A 393 -9.20 27.00 18.21
C ASN A 393 -8.91 26.89 16.70
N GLY A 394 -9.93 26.99 15.84
CA GLY A 394 -9.78 26.87 14.39
C GLY A 394 -9.72 25.44 13.86
N GLU A 395 -10.04 24.43 14.70
CA GLU A 395 -10.05 23.02 14.29
C GLU A 395 -11.40 22.62 13.71
N LEU A 396 -11.40 21.68 12.76
CA LEU A 396 -12.63 21.07 12.27
C LEU A 396 -13.11 19.97 13.22
N GLN A 397 -14.41 19.93 13.49
CA GLN A 397 -15.04 18.91 14.29
C GLN A 397 -16.33 18.43 13.62
N TYR A 398 -16.61 17.12 13.69
CA TYR A 398 -17.81 16.49 13.12
C TYR A 398 -18.89 16.31 14.18
N ILE A 399 -20.09 16.82 13.89
CA ILE A 399 -21.18 16.92 14.88
C ILE A 399 -22.40 16.06 14.56
N ASP A 400 -22.48 15.47 13.36
CA ASP A 400 -23.58 14.58 13.00
C ASP A 400 -23.34 13.15 13.50
N ILE A 401 -23.37 13.01 14.82
CA ILE A 401 -23.15 11.73 15.49
C ILE A 401 -24.34 10.80 15.21
N GLY A 402 -24.05 9.64 14.64
CA GLY A 402 -25.02 8.66 14.16
C GLY A 402 -24.36 7.51 13.42
N LYS A 403 -25.15 6.74 12.68
CA LYS A 403 -24.71 5.51 11.99
C LYS A 403 -23.66 5.72 10.89
N ASP A 404 -23.49 6.95 10.40
CA ASP A 404 -22.52 7.31 9.36
C ASP A 404 -21.08 7.45 9.88
N ILE A 405 -20.88 7.35 11.20
CA ILE A 405 -19.57 7.12 11.79
C ILE A 405 -19.30 5.61 11.74
N LYS A 406 -18.26 5.22 11.00
CA LYS A 406 -17.89 3.82 10.76
C LYS A 406 -16.42 3.58 11.06
N PRO A 407 -16.00 2.31 11.29
CA PRO A 407 -14.59 1.95 11.30
C PRO A 407 -13.88 2.38 10.01
N LEU A 408 -12.60 2.70 10.11
CA LEU A 408 -11.77 3.06 8.97
C LEU A 408 -11.67 1.90 7.98
N THR A 409 -11.88 2.22 6.71
CA THR A 409 -11.49 1.37 5.57
C THR A 409 -10.81 2.25 4.54
N THR A 410 -10.00 1.68 3.65
CA THR A 410 -9.37 2.43 2.56
C THR A 410 -10.39 3.10 1.64
N SER A 411 -11.52 2.44 1.37
CA SER A 411 -12.60 3.04 0.57
C SER A 411 -13.28 4.19 1.29
N TYR A 412 -13.59 4.04 2.57
CA TYR A 412 -14.24 5.11 3.35
C TYR A 412 -13.31 6.30 3.53
N PHE A 413 -12.02 6.06 3.79
CA PHE A 413 -11.04 7.12 3.93
C PHE A 413 -10.88 7.92 2.64
N ARG A 414 -10.71 7.24 1.49
CA ARG A 414 -10.61 7.89 0.18
C ARG A 414 -11.86 8.71 -0.15
N ASP A 415 -13.03 8.14 0.09
CA ASP A 415 -14.31 8.82 -0.17
C ASP A 415 -14.47 10.08 0.70
N MET A 416 -14.18 9.95 2.00
CA MET A 416 -14.21 11.06 2.95
C MET A 416 -13.22 12.16 2.56
N CYS A 417 -11.99 11.80 2.19
CA CYS A 417 -10.98 12.73 1.69
C CYS A 417 -11.46 13.46 0.44
N ALA A 418 -12.01 12.75 -0.55
CA ALA A 418 -12.47 13.33 -1.80
C ALA A 418 -13.65 14.30 -1.60
N ARG A 419 -14.62 13.92 -0.75
CA ARG A 419 -15.76 14.78 -0.39
C ARG A 419 -15.29 16.04 0.32
N LEU A 420 -14.46 15.90 1.35
CA LEU A 420 -13.95 17.03 2.12
C LEU A 420 -13.05 17.94 1.27
N TYR A 421 -12.25 17.37 0.37
CA TYR A 421 -11.47 18.13 -0.62
C TYR A 421 -12.38 18.92 -1.57
N SER A 422 -13.43 18.29 -2.10
CA SER A 422 -14.40 18.93 -3.00
C SER A 422 -15.09 20.13 -2.34
N ILE A 423 -15.66 19.95 -1.14
CA ILE A 423 -16.39 21.03 -0.47
C ILE A 423 -15.43 22.04 0.19
N GLY A 424 -14.34 21.59 0.78
CA GLY A 424 -13.47 22.44 1.58
C GLY A 424 -12.44 23.21 0.76
N ILE A 425 -11.76 22.55 -0.19
CA ILE A 425 -10.65 23.15 -0.95
C ILE A 425 -11.15 23.75 -2.26
N LEU A 426 -11.91 22.99 -3.05
CA LEU A 426 -12.45 23.50 -4.32
C LEU A 426 -13.62 24.47 -4.10
N GLY A 427 -14.34 24.34 -2.98
CA GLY A 427 -15.49 25.16 -2.67
C GLY A 427 -16.77 24.72 -3.39
N ASN A 428 -16.82 23.47 -3.85
CA ASN A 428 -18.00 22.91 -4.48
C ASN A 428 -19.17 22.80 -3.49
N LYS A 429 -20.38 22.63 -4.03
CA LYS A 429 -21.60 22.37 -3.25
C LYS A 429 -21.52 20.99 -2.58
N ASP A 430 -22.21 20.83 -1.45
CA ASP A 430 -22.12 19.62 -0.62
C ASP A 430 -22.50 18.33 -1.37
N GLU A 431 -23.46 18.41 -2.28
CA GLU A 431 -23.91 17.29 -3.11
C GLU A 431 -23.16 17.16 -4.45
N GLU A 432 -22.13 17.97 -4.71
CA GLU A 432 -21.39 17.89 -5.98
C GLU A 432 -20.76 16.50 -6.13
N LEU A 433 -20.03 16.04 -5.12
CA LEU A 433 -19.31 14.77 -5.13
C LEU A 433 -19.96 13.78 -4.15
N VAL A 434 -20.81 12.87 -4.64
CA VAL A 434 -21.43 11.83 -3.81
C VAL A 434 -21.50 10.49 -4.54
N ARG A 435 -21.92 9.43 -3.83
CA ARG A 435 -22.18 8.13 -4.46
C ARG A 435 -23.44 8.17 -5.32
N ARG A 436 -23.29 7.81 -6.61
CA ARG A 436 -24.35 7.74 -7.62
C ARG A 436 -24.01 6.73 -8.71
N LYS A 437 -25.02 6.23 -9.42
CA LYS A 437 -24.82 5.29 -10.53
C LYS A 437 -24.17 6.00 -11.72
N SER A 438 -23.04 5.50 -12.19
CA SER A 438 -22.33 6.04 -13.35
C SER A 438 -21.70 4.90 -14.17
N TRP A 439 -21.38 5.20 -15.42
CA TRP A 439 -20.59 4.33 -16.30
C TRP A 439 -19.09 4.57 -16.14
N ARG A 440 -18.68 5.66 -15.50
CA ARG A 440 -17.26 5.93 -15.20
C ARG A 440 -16.71 4.90 -14.22
N ARG A 441 -15.42 4.60 -14.30
CA ARG A 441 -14.74 3.88 -13.23
C ARG A 441 -14.49 4.83 -12.06
N GLN A 442 -14.35 4.25 -10.86
CA GLN A 442 -14.17 5.02 -9.64
C GLN A 442 -12.88 5.86 -9.66
N ASP A 443 -11.79 5.32 -10.21
CA ASP A 443 -10.52 6.04 -10.34
C ASP A 443 -10.58 7.14 -11.40
N ASP A 444 -11.26 6.91 -12.53
CA ASP A 444 -11.48 7.94 -13.56
C ASP A 444 -12.26 9.15 -12.99
N ALA A 445 -13.31 8.88 -12.20
CA ALA A 445 -14.10 9.94 -11.55
C ALA A 445 -13.29 10.75 -10.53
N LEU A 446 -12.39 10.10 -9.79
CA LEU A 446 -11.53 10.78 -8.82
C LEU A 446 -10.39 11.55 -9.50
N LYS A 447 -9.84 11.06 -10.62
CA LYS A 447 -8.85 11.80 -11.44
C LYS A 447 -9.45 13.05 -12.07
N ALA A 448 -10.75 13.02 -12.39
CA ALA A 448 -11.45 14.19 -12.91
C ALA A 448 -11.57 15.32 -11.86
N LEU A 449 -11.42 15.02 -10.56
CA LEU A 449 -11.43 16.02 -9.48
C LEU A 449 -10.08 16.77 -9.43
N PRO A 450 -10.02 18.08 -9.80
CA PRO A 450 -8.74 18.77 -10.01
C PRO A 450 -7.85 18.78 -8.77
N GLY A 451 -6.62 18.25 -8.90
CA GLY A 451 -5.60 18.23 -7.85
C GLY A 451 -5.82 17.22 -6.72
N PHE A 452 -6.91 16.44 -6.74
CA PHE A 452 -7.22 15.50 -5.66
C PHE A 452 -6.18 14.37 -5.55
N GLU A 453 -5.70 13.84 -6.67
CA GLU A 453 -4.70 12.76 -6.68
C GLU A 453 -3.40 13.19 -5.96
N GLN A 454 -2.91 14.40 -6.25
CA GLN A 454 -1.76 14.99 -5.58
C GLN A 454 -2.03 15.22 -4.09
N PHE A 455 -3.17 15.82 -3.74
CA PHE A 455 -3.57 16.03 -2.35
C PHE A 455 -3.61 14.73 -1.54
N TYR A 456 -4.19 13.67 -2.11
CA TYR A 456 -4.32 12.38 -1.45
C TYR A 456 -2.96 11.70 -1.27
N SER A 457 -2.08 11.81 -2.26
CA SER A 457 -0.70 11.32 -2.19
C SER A 457 0.13 12.04 -1.11
N GLU A 458 0.03 13.38 -1.06
CA GLU A 458 0.66 14.20 -0.01
C GLU A 458 0.16 13.82 1.38
N LEU A 459 -1.16 13.60 1.53
CA LEU A 459 -1.77 13.20 2.79
C LEU A 459 -1.28 11.83 3.27
N LEU A 460 -1.19 10.84 2.37
CA LEU A 460 -0.73 9.49 2.73
C LEU A 460 0.76 9.47 3.06
N THR A 461 1.59 10.24 2.35
CA THR A 461 2.99 10.45 2.70
C THR A 461 3.14 11.08 4.09
N LEU A 462 2.30 12.06 4.43
CA LEU A 462 2.30 12.71 5.74
C LEU A 462 1.81 11.79 6.88
N LEU A 463 0.95 10.83 6.56
CA LEU A 463 0.48 9.81 7.50
C LEU A 463 1.53 8.73 7.76
N HIS A 464 2.41 8.48 6.80
CA HIS A 464 3.39 7.39 6.80
C HIS A 464 4.78 7.86 6.37
N PRO A 465 5.39 8.84 7.08
CA PRO A 465 6.68 9.41 6.68
C PRO A 465 7.79 8.35 6.60
N GLN A 466 7.78 7.37 7.49
CA GLN A 466 8.73 6.25 7.53
C GLN A 466 8.72 5.38 6.26
N CYS A 467 7.61 5.36 5.52
CA CYS A 467 7.50 4.62 4.26
C CYS A 467 8.04 5.42 3.06
N ALA A 468 7.97 6.75 3.12
CA ALA A 468 8.33 7.64 2.03
C ALA A 468 9.79 8.12 2.07
N GLU A 469 10.37 8.29 3.26
CA GLU A 469 11.74 8.75 3.42
C GLU A 469 12.74 7.65 3.11
N SER A 470 13.73 7.95 2.25
CA SER A 470 14.93 7.13 2.08
C SER A 470 16.00 7.74 2.96
N PHE A 471 16.24 7.14 4.12
CA PHE A 471 17.33 7.56 5.00
C PHE A 471 18.69 7.29 4.34
N SER A 472 19.71 7.96 4.88
CA SER A 472 21.14 7.88 4.53
C SER A 472 21.61 6.49 4.09
N ASP A 473 22.71 6.44 3.31
CA ASP A 473 23.38 5.20 2.95
C ASP A 473 23.60 4.33 4.20
N PRO A 474 22.86 3.21 4.32
CA PRO A 474 22.88 2.40 5.53
C PRO A 474 24.06 1.42 5.51
N VAL A 475 24.88 1.42 4.45
CA VAL A 475 26.04 0.55 4.35
C VAL A 475 27.10 0.99 5.36
N PRO A 476 27.51 0.11 6.29
CA PRO A 476 28.56 0.43 7.25
C PRO A 476 29.88 0.71 6.53
N THR A 477 30.58 1.75 6.94
CA THR A 477 31.94 2.07 6.46
C THR A 477 32.98 1.59 7.46
N ALA A 478 34.12 1.13 6.95
CA ALA A 478 35.25 0.74 7.80
C ALA A 478 35.66 1.92 8.69
N SER A 479 35.89 1.62 9.97
CA SER A 479 36.14 2.65 10.99
C SER A 479 37.52 3.29 10.84
N PHE A 480 38.49 2.58 10.26
CA PHE A 480 39.83 3.11 9.96
C PHE A 480 40.55 2.25 8.92
N LYS A 481 41.67 2.76 8.40
CA LYS A 481 42.56 2.10 7.44
C LYS A 481 43.87 1.76 8.12
N SER A 482 44.34 0.52 7.97
CA SER A 482 45.69 0.14 8.38
C SER A 482 46.71 0.69 7.39
N ASP A 483 47.73 1.40 7.90
CA ASP A 483 48.84 1.94 7.12
C ASP A 483 50.03 0.97 7.01
N SER A 484 49.95 -0.18 7.69
CA SER A 484 51.08 -1.10 7.87
C SER A 484 50.84 -2.52 7.34
N VAL A 485 49.63 -2.83 6.85
CA VAL A 485 49.23 -4.20 6.44
C VAL A 485 48.71 -4.20 5.01
N THR A 486 49.31 -5.07 4.18
CA THR A 486 48.79 -5.41 2.84
C THR A 486 48.03 -6.74 2.89
N LEU A 487 46.84 -6.81 2.28
CA LEU A 487 46.16 -8.08 2.00
C LEU A 487 46.75 -8.69 0.72
N PHE A 488 47.15 -9.96 0.79
CA PHE A 488 47.86 -10.65 -0.28
C PHE A 488 47.18 -11.98 -0.62
N ILE A 489 46.43 -12.00 -1.71
CA ILE A 489 45.66 -13.16 -2.17
C ILE A 489 46.46 -13.88 -3.26
N LYS A 490 46.60 -15.20 -3.15
CA LYS A 490 47.37 -16.01 -4.10
C LYS A 490 46.43 -16.81 -5.00
N ALA A 491 46.66 -16.74 -6.30
CA ALA A 491 45.92 -17.46 -7.32
C ALA A 491 46.87 -18.08 -8.37
N CYS A 492 46.36 -19.06 -9.11
CA CYS A 492 47.05 -19.75 -10.19
C CYS A 492 46.06 -20.11 -11.31
N GLY A 493 46.54 -20.75 -12.38
CA GLY A 493 45.70 -21.12 -13.52
C GLY A 493 44.46 -21.95 -13.18
N GLN A 494 44.48 -22.74 -12.10
CA GLN A 494 43.38 -23.64 -11.70
C GLN A 494 42.18 -22.91 -11.09
N ASP A 495 42.37 -21.65 -10.71
CA ASP A 495 41.40 -20.85 -9.98
C ASP A 495 40.38 -20.15 -10.89
N ALA A 496 40.51 -20.33 -12.20
CA ALA A 496 39.79 -19.57 -13.22
C ALA A 496 38.26 -19.50 -12.97
N ASP A 497 37.64 -20.62 -12.59
CA ASP A 497 36.17 -20.68 -12.46
C ASP A 497 35.65 -19.98 -11.20
N VAL A 498 36.49 -19.75 -10.19
CA VAL A 498 36.08 -19.22 -8.88
C VAL A 498 36.73 -17.88 -8.52
N LEU A 499 37.69 -17.39 -9.33
CA LEU A 499 38.53 -16.22 -9.01
C LEU A 499 37.71 -15.01 -8.58
N THR A 500 36.77 -14.57 -9.41
CA THR A 500 35.99 -13.35 -9.14
C THR A 500 35.17 -13.48 -7.86
N GLU A 501 34.47 -14.61 -7.67
CA GLU A 501 33.64 -14.85 -6.48
C GLU A 501 34.48 -14.90 -5.21
N GLN A 502 35.59 -15.64 -5.22
CA GLN A 502 36.44 -15.85 -4.06
C GLN A 502 37.23 -14.60 -3.67
N VAL A 503 37.78 -13.85 -4.65
CA VAL A 503 38.42 -12.56 -4.34
C VAL A 503 37.41 -11.61 -3.71
N THR A 504 36.19 -11.55 -4.26
CA THR A 504 35.13 -10.69 -3.71
C THR A 504 34.77 -11.11 -2.29
N HIS A 505 34.60 -12.41 -2.02
CA HIS A 505 34.37 -12.94 -0.68
C HIS A 505 35.47 -12.54 0.31
N ILE A 506 36.73 -12.85 -0.01
CA ILE A 506 37.88 -12.58 0.86
C ILE A 506 38.00 -11.08 1.15
N VAL A 507 38.03 -10.24 0.10
CA VAL A 507 38.18 -8.79 0.26
C VAL A 507 37.05 -8.23 1.11
N THR A 508 35.81 -8.67 0.88
CA THR A 508 34.66 -8.10 1.58
C THR A 508 34.61 -8.53 3.06
N GLN A 509 34.86 -9.81 3.36
CA GLN A 509 34.88 -10.34 4.73
C GLN A 509 36.01 -9.78 5.60
N LEU A 510 37.07 -9.29 4.95
CA LEU A 510 38.28 -8.77 5.59
C LEU A 510 38.41 -7.24 5.52
N SER A 511 37.51 -6.52 4.85
CA SER A 511 37.60 -5.05 4.75
C SER A 511 36.76 -4.31 5.80
N TYR A 512 36.28 -5.01 6.83
CA TYR A 512 35.55 -4.44 7.96
C TYR A 512 35.92 -5.16 9.29
N PRO A 513 36.11 -4.45 10.41
CA PRO A 513 35.96 -2.99 10.59
C PRO A 513 37.18 -2.18 10.10
N VAL A 514 38.24 -2.86 9.70
CA VAL A 514 39.53 -2.30 9.23
C VAL A 514 39.72 -2.55 7.73
N THR A 515 40.34 -1.59 7.03
CA THR A 515 40.77 -1.76 5.63
C THR A 515 42.30 -1.82 5.51
N PHE A 516 42.79 -2.33 4.39
CA PHE A 516 44.22 -2.55 4.14
C PHE A 516 44.88 -1.35 3.46
N THR A 517 46.20 -1.23 3.61
CA THR A 517 46.99 -0.24 2.86
C THR A 517 46.87 -0.47 1.36
N LYS A 518 47.00 -1.75 0.96
CA LYS A 518 46.82 -2.28 -0.38
C LYS A 518 46.20 -3.67 -0.32
N LYS A 519 45.46 -4.02 -1.37
CA LYS A 519 44.94 -5.36 -1.69
C LYS A 519 45.66 -5.84 -2.95
N VAL A 520 46.42 -6.92 -2.83
CA VAL A 520 47.29 -7.45 -3.88
C VAL A 520 46.82 -8.85 -4.25
N LEU A 521 46.67 -9.10 -5.55
CA LEU A 521 46.43 -10.43 -6.11
C LEU A 521 47.71 -10.90 -6.82
N LEU A 522 48.37 -11.93 -6.25
CA LEU A 522 49.50 -12.60 -6.87
C LEU A 522 49.01 -13.76 -7.75
N ILE A 523 49.52 -13.83 -8.97
CA ILE A 523 49.24 -14.89 -9.94
C ILE A 523 50.53 -15.67 -10.22
N ASP A 524 50.48 -16.98 -9.94
CA ASP A 524 51.46 -17.93 -10.43
C ASP A 524 51.16 -18.27 -11.91
N PRO A 525 52.08 -17.98 -12.85
CA PRO A 525 51.88 -18.25 -14.28
C PRO A 525 52.08 -19.72 -14.67
N HIS A 526 52.31 -20.62 -13.72
CA HIS A 526 52.47 -22.05 -14.00
C HIS A 526 51.29 -22.62 -14.81
N ARG A 527 51.61 -23.38 -15.86
CA ARG A 527 50.64 -23.73 -16.92
C ARG A 527 49.91 -25.06 -16.72
N GLY A 528 50.31 -25.91 -15.78
CA GLY A 528 49.70 -27.24 -15.61
C GLY A 528 50.63 -28.27 -14.98
N GLU A 529 50.07 -29.41 -14.58
CA GLU A 529 50.68 -30.43 -13.70
C GLU A 529 50.87 -29.96 -12.26
N PHE A 530 49.82 -29.45 -11.61
CA PHE A 530 49.93 -28.96 -10.24
C PHE A 530 50.03 -30.12 -9.23
N LEU A 531 50.77 -29.92 -8.12
CA LEU A 531 50.90 -30.91 -7.04
C LEU A 531 49.55 -31.49 -6.56
N ARG A 532 48.49 -30.68 -6.56
CA ARG A 532 47.12 -31.10 -6.20
C ARG A 532 46.11 -30.49 -7.16
N GLN A 533 46.08 -30.96 -8.40
CA GLN A 533 45.15 -30.46 -9.41
C GLN A 533 43.69 -30.82 -9.10
N TYR A 534 42.80 -29.81 -9.16
CA TYR A 534 41.35 -29.98 -8.96
C TYR A 534 40.50 -29.40 -10.09
N ALA A 535 41.09 -28.59 -10.97
CA ALA A 535 40.46 -28.01 -12.15
C ALA A 535 41.51 -27.83 -13.26
N ASP A 536 41.03 -27.69 -14.49
CA ASP A 536 41.88 -27.40 -15.64
C ASP A 536 42.45 -25.98 -15.54
N ALA A 537 43.72 -25.82 -15.93
CA ALA A 537 44.39 -24.55 -15.85
C ALA A 537 43.92 -23.61 -16.97
N ASN A 538 43.45 -22.41 -16.62
CA ASN A 538 43.11 -21.36 -17.57
C ASN A 538 43.69 -20.01 -17.12
N LEU A 539 45.01 -19.87 -17.26
CA LEU A 539 45.75 -18.66 -16.88
C LEU A 539 45.25 -17.40 -17.62
N ALA A 540 44.83 -17.52 -18.88
CA ALA A 540 44.33 -16.39 -19.65
C ALA A 540 43.05 -15.81 -19.02
N SER A 541 42.12 -16.67 -18.62
CA SER A 541 40.91 -16.28 -17.89
C SER A 541 41.24 -15.62 -16.55
N VAL A 542 42.18 -16.20 -15.78
CA VAL A 542 42.62 -15.66 -14.49
C VAL A 542 43.17 -14.24 -14.65
N ILE A 543 44.06 -14.01 -15.62
CA ILE A 543 44.63 -12.67 -15.89
C ILE A 543 43.53 -11.68 -16.30
N GLN A 544 42.60 -12.09 -17.16
CA GLN A 544 41.50 -11.23 -17.60
C GLN A 544 40.60 -10.82 -16.42
N GLN A 545 40.19 -11.78 -15.59
CA GLN A 545 39.36 -11.53 -14.42
C GLN A 545 40.09 -10.68 -13.37
N ALA A 546 41.38 -10.95 -13.12
CA ALA A 546 42.21 -10.14 -12.23
C ALA A 546 42.29 -8.68 -12.67
N LYS A 547 42.40 -8.44 -13.98
CA LYS A 547 42.39 -7.08 -14.54
C LYS A 547 41.05 -6.39 -14.30
N LYS A 548 39.94 -7.09 -14.49
CA LYS A 548 38.60 -6.59 -14.19
C LYS A 548 38.44 -6.27 -12.70
N LEU A 549 38.87 -7.15 -11.80
CA LEU A 549 38.84 -6.91 -10.35
C LEU A 549 39.63 -5.67 -9.92
N LYS A 550 40.71 -5.35 -10.65
CA LYS A 550 41.48 -4.12 -10.47
C LYS A 550 40.75 -2.89 -11.01
N ASP A 551 40.19 -2.99 -12.21
CA ASP A 551 39.44 -1.90 -12.84
C ASP A 551 38.18 -1.55 -12.02
N ASP A 552 37.53 -2.54 -11.40
CA ASP A 552 36.39 -2.39 -10.49
C ASP A 552 36.79 -1.85 -9.09
N GLY A 553 38.09 -1.67 -8.82
CA GLY A 553 38.62 -1.14 -7.54
C GLY A 553 38.62 -2.13 -6.37
N LEU A 554 38.27 -3.39 -6.60
CA LEU A 554 38.26 -4.42 -5.57
C LEU A 554 39.69 -4.84 -5.17
N ILE A 555 40.61 -4.86 -6.13
CA ILE A 555 42.05 -5.12 -5.95
C ILE A 555 42.85 -3.89 -6.39
N ASP A 556 43.87 -3.51 -5.62
CA ASP A 556 44.69 -2.34 -5.94
C ASP A 556 45.82 -2.70 -6.91
N THR A 557 46.37 -3.91 -6.80
CA THR A 557 47.52 -4.35 -7.60
C THR A 557 47.42 -5.83 -7.96
N VAL A 558 47.68 -6.14 -9.23
CA VAL A 558 47.80 -7.52 -9.73
C VAL A 558 49.27 -7.75 -10.06
N LEU A 559 49.86 -8.78 -9.47
CA LEU A 559 51.23 -9.20 -9.70
C LEU A 559 51.22 -10.54 -10.41
N VAL A 560 51.85 -10.64 -11.58
CA VAL A 560 52.10 -11.92 -12.25
C VAL A 560 53.56 -12.24 -12.05
N ALA A 561 53.87 -13.37 -11.43
CA ALA A 561 55.26 -13.75 -11.19
C ALA A 561 56.00 -13.89 -12.54
N PRO A 562 57.23 -13.38 -12.65
CA PRO A 562 57.98 -13.45 -13.89
C PRO A 562 58.47 -14.88 -14.15
N ALA A 563 58.82 -15.15 -15.40
CA ALA A 563 59.36 -16.44 -15.82
C ALA A 563 60.81 -16.33 -16.33
N ASP A 564 61.42 -15.13 -16.28
CA ASP A 564 62.80 -14.94 -16.72
C ASP A 564 63.80 -15.42 -15.66
N SER A 565 64.85 -16.08 -16.12
CA SER A 565 65.86 -16.69 -15.27
C SER A 565 66.64 -15.68 -14.43
N GLU A 566 66.85 -14.45 -14.92
CA GLU A 566 67.59 -13.40 -14.20
C GLU A 566 66.89 -12.99 -12.92
N THR A 567 65.57 -12.74 -12.98
CA THR A 567 64.78 -12.39 -11.80
C THR A 567 64.67 -13.56 -10.82
N ILE A 568 64.56 -14.80 -11.33
CA ILE A 568 64.49 -16.01 -10.50
C ILE A 568 65.79 -16.20 -9.70
N VAL A 569 66.93 -16.19 -10.38
CA VAL A 569 68.26 -16.34 -9.76
C VAL A 569 68.51 -15.21 -8.77
N THR A 570 68.20 -13.96 -9.12
CA THR A 570 68.39 -12.82 -8.20
C THR A 570 67.56 -12.96 -6.92
N THR A 571 66.34 -13.51 -7.03
CA THR A 571 65.45 -13.73 -5.88
C THR A 571 65.98 -14.88 -5.01
N TYR A 572 66.41 -16.00 -5.61
CA TYR A 572 66.98 -17.12 -4.87
C TYR A 572 68.35 -16.84 -4.25
N GLU A 573 69.18 -16.02 -4.88
CA GLU A 573 70.44 -15.57 -4.29
C GLU A 573 70.18 -14.77 -3.00
N ARG A 574 69.18 -13.88 -3.03
CA ARG A 574 68.76 -13.11 -1.86
C ARG A 574 68.16 -13.98 -0.75
N TRP A 575 67.26 -14.89 -1.11
CA TRP A 575 66.49 -15.67 -0.13
C TRP A 575 67.25 -16.89 0.40
N PHE A 576 68.04 -17.55 -0.45
CA PHE A 576 68.65 -18.86 -0.16
C PHE A 576 70.15 -18.97 -0.46
N SER A 577 70.79 -17.88 -0.94
CA SER A 577 72.17 -17.91 -1.44
C SER A 577 72.42 -18.98 -2.51
N GLN A 578 71.47 -19.10 -3.45
CA GLN A 578 71.54 -20.02 -4.58
C GLN A 578 71.54 -19.23 -5.90
N SER A 579 72.60 -19.40 -6.70
CA SER A 579 72.82 -18.62 -7.92
C SER A 579 72.60 -19.39 -9.23
N ASP A 580 72.31 -20.69 -9.17
CA ASP A 580 72.25 -21.60 -10.32
C ASP A 580 70.87 -22.26 -10.53
N CYS A 581 69.90 -22.02 -9.65
CA CYS A 581 68.54 -22.55 -9.75
C CYS A 581 67.61 -21.59 -10.52
N THR A 582 66.97 -22.08 -11.58
CA THR A 582 65.96 -21.32 -12.36
C THR A 582 64.55 -21.88 -12.27
N GLU A 583 64.36 -23.03 -11.62
CA GLU A 583 63.05 -23.66 -11.48
C GLU A 583 62.18 -22.92 -10.45
N THR A 584 60.91 -22.67 -10.76
CA THR A 584 59.99 -21.90 -9.90
C THR A 584 59.30 -22.72 -8.81
N HIS A 585 59.40 -24.05 -8.91
CA HIS A 585 58.75 -25.03 -8.06
C HIS A 585 59.76 -25.99 -7.43
N THR A 586 59.43 -26.50 -6.25
CA THR A 586 60.28 -27.47 -5.51
C THR A 586 60.34 -28.84 -6.20
N THR A 587 61.21 -29.72 -5.70
CA THR A 587 61.26 -31.14 -6.11
C THR A 587 59.92 -31.88 -5.97
N SER A 588 59.10 -31.52 -4.97
CA SER A 588 57.74 -32.03 -4.82
C SER A 588 56.70 -31.25 -5.63
N ASN A 589 57.15 -30.40 -6.56
CA ASN A 589 56.30 -29.58 -7.42
C ASN A 589 55.38 -28.60 -6.66
N ALA A 590 55.76 -28.18 -5.45
CA ALA A 590 55.08 -27.10 -4.72
C ALA A 590 55.62 -25.73 -5.17
N PRO A 591 54.78 -24.69 -5.31
CA PRO A 591 55.21 -23.36 -5.73
C PRO A 591 56.16 -22.74 -4.69
N LEU A 592 57.27 -22.18 -5.18
CA LEU A 592 58.29 -21.55 -4.33
C LEU A 592 58.54 -20.10 -4.77
N PHE A 593 59.07 -19.92 -5.98
CA PHE A 593 59.48 -18.62 -6.50
C PHE A 593 58.35 -17.57 -6.52
N PRO A 594 57.13 -17.86 -7.01
CA PRO A 594 56.10 -16.83 -7.16
C PRO A 594 55.77 -16.11 -5.85
N GLN A 595 55.74 -16.85 -4.73
CA GLN A 595 55.36 -16.31 -3.42
C GLN A 595 56.45 -15.42 -2.83
N ILE A 596 57.71 -15.87 -2.81
CA ILE A 596 58.82 -15.07 -2.27
C ILE A 596 59.13 -13.85 -3.14
N TRP A 597 59.01 -13.97 -4.46
CA TRP A 597 59.08 -12.83 -5.37
C TRP A 597 57.97 -11.82 -5.09
N GLY A 598 56.74 -12.31 -4.85
CA GLY A 598 55.61 -11.49 -4.47
C GLY A 598 55.83 -10.75 -3.15
N PHE A 599 56.40 -11.39 -2.13
CA PHE A 599 56.78 -10.75 -0.87
C PHE A 599 57.81 -9.64 -1.05
N ASP A 600 58.75 -9.79 -1.99
CA ASP A 600 59.73 -8.74 -2.31
C ASP A 600 59.07 -7.49 -2.96
N GLN A 601 57.87 -7.63 -3.53
CA GLN A 601 57.11 -6.49 -4.08
C GLN A 601 56.32 -5.71 -3.01
N ILE A 602 56.17 -6.25 -1.81
CA ILE A 602 55.35 -5.64 -0.75
C ILE A 602 56.17 -4.62 0.04
N THR A 603 55.68 -3.39 0.10
CA THR A 603 56.37 -2.28 0.79
C THR A 603 55.92 -2.10 2.24
N THR A 604 54.79 -2.66 2.64
CA THR A 604 54.31 -2.59 4.02
C THR A 604 55.11 -3.55 4.91
N PRO A 605 55.29 -3.23 6.22
CA PRO A 605 55.99 -4.11 7.15
C PRO A 605 55.27 -5.45 7.30
N TYR A 606 53.94 -5.44 7.33
CA TYR A 606 53.15 -6.66 7.47
C TYR A 606 52.40 -7.02 6.20
N VAL A 607 52.25 -8.33 5.96
CA VAL A 607 51.40 -8.88 4.92
C VAL A 607 50.45 -9.92 5.53
N LEU A 608 49.15 -9.76 5.30
CA LEU A 608 48.17 -10.78 5.57
C LEU A 608 47.99 -11.60 4.30
N GLN A 609 48.63 -12.76 4.23
CA GLN A 609 48.51 -13.63 3.06
C GLN A 609 47.35 -14.61 3.22
N CYS A 610 46.73 -14.98 2.10
CA CYS A 610 45.84 -16.13 2.06
C CYS A 610 45.84 -16.83 0.69
N ASP A 611 45.50 -18.12 0.70
CA ASP A 611 45.10 -18.85 -0.51
C ASP A 611 43.72 -18.36 -0.97
N LEU A 612 43.46 -18.38 -2.27
CA LEU A 612 42.19 -17.90 -2.83
C LEU A 612 40.98 -18.73 -2.38
N ASP A 613 41.16 -20.01 -2.08
CA ASP A 613 40.07 -20.93 -1.78
C ASP A 613 39.61 -20.91 -0.32
N VAL A 614 40.21 -20.08 0.54
CA VAL A 614 39.77 -19.95 1.93
C VAL A 614 38.38 -19.32 2.04
N LEU A 615 37.59 -19.84 2.98
CA LEU A 615 36.29 -19.32 3.36
C LEU A 615 36.43 -18.59 4.71
N VAL A 616 36.31 -17.27 4.68
CA VAL A 616 36.32 -16.44 5.89
C VAL A 616 34.94 -16.42 6.55
N GLY A 617 34.91 -16.65 7.87
CA GLY A 617 33.72 -16.52 8.70
C GLY A 617 33.83 -15.43 9.76
N ARG A 618 32.72 -14.73 10.00
CA ARG A 618 32.61 -13.59 10.90
C ARG A 618 31.44 -13.77 11.86
N ARG A 619 31.71 -14.29 13.06
CA ARG A 619 30.75 -14.31 14.17
C ARG A 619 30.50 -12.92 14.74
N SER A 620 31.47 -12.01 14.56
CA SER A 620 31.33 -10.60 14.89
C SER A 620 32.02 -9.72 13.84
N TRP A 621 31.23 -8.87 13.19
CA TRP A 621 31.73 -7.90 12.23
C TRP A 621 32.56 -6.78 12.88
N GLN A 622 32.36 -6.52 14.17
CA GLN A 622 33.14 -5.51 14.91
C GLN A 622 34.51 -6.00 15.40
N HIS A 623 34.82 -7.28 15.22
CA HIS A 623 36.10 -7.83 15.66
C HIS A 623 37.26 -7.31 14.78
N ASP A 624 38.13 -6.51 15.39
CA ASP A 624 39.38 -6.04 14.78
C ASP A 624 40.49 -7.10 14.89
N TYR A 625 40.36 -8.12 14.05
CA TYR A 625 41.31 -9.23 14.02
C TYR A 625 42.72 -8.82 13.57
N ILE A 626 42.88 -7.66 12.91
CA ILE A 626 44.21 -7.17 12.50
C ILE A 626 44.96 -6.65 13.71
N ALA A 627 44.32 -5.88 14.57
CA ALA A 627 44.94 -5.42 15.82
C ALA A 627 45.39 -6.59 16.69
N ASP A 628 44.56 -7.63 16.84
CA ASP A 628 44.90 -8.84 17.59
C ASP A 628 46.15 -9.53 17.04
N MET A 629 46.23 -9.70 15.71
CA MET A 629 47.39 -10.34 15.07
C MET A 629 48.65 -9.46 15.13
N LEU A 630 48.51 -8.13 15.03
CA LEU A 630 49.64 -7.21 15.17
C LEU A 630 50.18 -7.21 16.60
N TYR A 631 49.31 -7.24 17.60
CA TYR A 631 49.69 -7.37 19.01
C TYR A 631 50.46 -8.67 19.26
N ALA A 632 50.00 -9.78 18.66
CA ALA A 632 50.70 -11.06 18.74
C ALA A 632 52.09 -11.06 18.06
N CYS A 633 52.30 -10.18 17.08
CA CYS A 633 53.58 -9.96 16.40
C CYS A 633 54.53 -9.01 17.16
N GLU A 634 54.10 -8.30 18.21
CA GLU A 634 54.95 -7.33 18.91
C GLU A 634 56.28 -7.91 19.43
N PRO A 635 56.31 -9.08 20.10
CA PRO A 635 57.56 -9.67 20.59
C PRO A 635 58.57 -9.90 19.46
N GLU A 636 59.83 -9.49 19.64
CA GLU A 636 60.87 -9.48 18.59
C GLU A 636 61.15 -10.86 17.99
N ASP A 637 60.88 -11.92 18.74
CA ASP A 637 61.07 -13.32 18.35
C ASP A 637 59.94 -13.89 17.48
N VAL A 638 58.83 -13.16 17.31
CA VAL A 638 57.68 -13.59 16.49
C VAL A 638 57.81 -13.05 15.06
N LEU A 639 57.78 -13.95 14.07
CA LEU A 639 57.82 -13.60 12.64
C LEU A 639 56.47 -13.71 11.93
N ALA A 640 55.56 -14.51 12.48
CA ALA A 640 54.29 -14.83 11.83
C ALA A 640 53.21 -15.22 12.83
N VAL A 641 51.95 -14.89 12.50
CA VAL A 641 50.76 -15.24 13.27
C VAL A 641 49.78 -15.96 12.35
N GLY A 642 49.39 -17.18 12.71
CA GLY A 642 48.36 -17.92 11.98
C GLY A 642 46.97 -17.31 12.19
N PHE A 643 46.15 -17.24 11.14
CA PHE A 643 44.76 -16.80 11.28
C PHE A 643 43.94 -17.82 12.08
N ASN A 644 42.88 -17.36 12.74
CA ASN A 644 42.08 -18.22 13.62
C ASN A 644 41.31 -19.29 12.82
N ILE A 645 41.03 -20.41 13.47
CA ILE A 645 40.18 -21.50 12.95
C ILE A 645 38.87 -21.54 13.76
N PRO A 646 37.81 -22.21 13.27
CA PRO A 646 36.59 -22.42 14.05
C PRO A 646 36.89 -23.06 15.40
N LYS A 647 36.31 -22.52 16.48
CA LYS A 647 36.45 -23.05 17.84
C LYS A 647 35.11 -23.38 18.45
N SER A 648 35.08 -24.45 19.22
CA SER A 648 33.89 -24.90 19.96
C SER A 648 33.40 -23.88 21.00
N HIS A 649 34.31 -23.05 21.52
CA HIS A 649 34.02 -22.01 22.50
C HIS A 649 34.53 -20.66 22.01
N PRO A 650 33.80 -19.55 22.26
CA PRO A 650 34.14 -18.22 21.77
C PRO A 650 35.22 -17.52 22.63
N HIS A 651 36.02 -18.27 23.39
CA HIS A 651 37.03 -17.70 24.27
C HIS A 651 38.30 -17.32 23.49
N PHE A 652 38.95 -16.25 23.93
CA PHE A 652 40.29 -15.89 23.45
C PHE A 652 41.27 -17.00 23.81
N ASN A 653 41.98 -17.54 22.81
CA ASN A 653 43.04 -18.50 23.02
C ASN A 653 44.38 -17.76 23.06
N PRO A 654 45.16 -17.81 24.14
CA PRO A 654 46.48 -17.20 24.16
C PRO A 654 47.34 -17.66 22.97
N TYR A 655 48.01 -16.70 22.33
CA TYR A 655 48.95 -17.01 21.26
C TYR A 655 50.11 -17.84 21.82
N HIS A 656 50.42 -18.95 21.17
CA HIS A 656 51.48 -19.89 21.56
C HIS A 656 52.26 -20.39 20.35
N GLY A 657 53.47 -20.88 20.61
CA GLY A 657 54.39 -21.42 19.62
C GLY A 657 55.82 -21.33 20.14
N GLU A 658 56.49 -22.45 20.34
CA GLU A 658 57.92 -22.50 20.65
C GLU A 658 58.77 -22.22 19.39
N PRO A 659 60.06 -21.84 19.53
CA PRO A 659 60.93 -21.61 18.39
C PRO A 659 60.96 -22.79 17.40
N GLY A 660 60.63 -22.51 16.13
CA GLY A 660 60.52 -23.52 15.07
C GLY A 660 59.36 -24.53 15.20
N GLU A 661 58.51 -24.45 16.23
CA GLU A 661 57.39 -25.40 16.43
C GLU A 661 56.40 -25.35 15.27
N PHE A 662 55.93 -24.14 14.93
CA PHE A 662 55.02 -23.93 13.82
C PHE A 662 55.74 -23.34 12.61
N ALA A 663 55.46 -23.89 11.43
CA ALA A 663 55.76 -23.19 10.20
C ALA A 663 54.81 -21.97 10.09
N PRO A 664 55.26 -20.86 9.50
CA PRO A 664 54.37 -19.76 9.12
C PRO A 664 53.15 -20.30 8.35
N GLU A 665 51.95 -19.88 8.75
CA GLU A 665 50.72 -20.39 8.14
C GLU A 665 50.61 -19.90 6.70
N VAL A 666 50.51 -20.85 5.78
CA VAL A 666 50.54 -20.57 4.33
C VAL A 666 49.16 -20.31 3.77
N ARG A 667 48.13 -20.92 4.35
CA ARG A 667 46.77 -20.79 3.82
C ARG A 667 46.15 -19.47 4.22
N PHE A 668 46.45 -19.01 5.43
CA PHE A 668 45.98 -17.74 5.95
C PHE A 668 46.79 -17.31 7.18
N GLY A 669 47.63 -16.28 7.04
CA GLY A 669 48.46 -15.80 8.14
C GLY A 669 49.04 -14.41 7.92
N LEU A 670 49.33 -13.72 9.02
CA LEU A 670 50.03 -12.43 9.04
C LEU A 670 51.54 -12.68 9.18
N LEU A 671 52.34 -12.04 8.34
CA LEU A 671 53.80 -12.13 8.37
C LEU A 671 54.41 -10.73 8.57
N ASP A 672 55.48 -10.64 9.37
CA ASP A 672 56.35 -9.47 9.41
C ASP A 672 57.46 -9.61 8.36
N LEU A 673 57.27 -8.97 7.21
CA LEU A 673 58.22 -9.06 6.10
C LEU A 673 59.54 -8.36 6.39
N ASN A 674 59.56 -7.32 7.24
CA ASN A 674 60.80 -6.66 7.60
C ASN A 674 61.68 -7.57 8.45
N ARG A 675 61.10 -8.24 9.45
CA ARG A 675 61.82 -9.20 10.28
C ARG A 675 62.26 -10.42 9.48
N ILE A 676 61.40 -10.94 8.59
CA ILE A 676 61.77 -12.05 7.70
C ILE A 676 62.95 -11.68 6.80
N ARG A 677 62.93 -10.49 6.17
CA ARG A 677 64.05 -10.01 5.33
C ARG A 677 65.36 -9.92 6.10
N ASN A 678 65.32 -9.51 7.38
CA ASN A 678 66.49 -9.48 8.25
C ASN A 678 67.04 -10.88 8.59
N GLN A 679 66.29 -11.95 8.31
CA GLN A 679 66.76 -13.32 8.45
C GLN A 679 67.37 -13.88 7.16
N LEU A 680 67.19 -13.22 6.01
CA LEU A 680 67.70 -13.73 4.75
C LEU A 680 69.21 -13.45 4.60
N PRO A 681 69.97 -14.34 3.93
CA PRO A 681 69.54 -15.62 3.35
C PRO A 681 69.32 -16.72 4.40
N ILE A 682 68.50 -17.72 4.06
CA ILE A 682 68.22 -18.92 4.87
C ILE A 682 68.50 -20.20 4.08
N ASP A 683 68.80 -21.30 4.76
CA ASP A 683 69.19 -22.54 4.06
C ASP A 683 68.01 -23.20 3.32
N ASN A 684 68.22 -23.53 2.05
CA ASN A 684 67.33 -24.39 1.26
C ASN A 684 68.19 -25.19 0.27
N SER A 685 68.31 -26.50 0.47
CA SER A 685 69.21 -27.31 -0.35
C SER A 685 68.65 -27.52 -1.76
N GLN A 686 69.54 -27.48 -2.74
CA GLN A 686 69.25 -27.83 -4.13
C GLN A 686 69.44 -29.33 -4.36
N SER A 687 68.51 -29.95 -5.07
CA SER A 687 68.59 -31.33 -5.53
C SER A 687 68.29 -31.37 -7.03
N GLY A 688 69.34 -31.53 -7.83
CA GLY A 688 69.25 -31.36 -9.29
C GLY A 688 69.16 -29.87 -9.64
N ASP A 689 68.12 -29.50 -10.38
CA ASP A 689 67.79 -28.13 -10.81
C ASP A 689 66.74 -27.44 -9.93
N ARG A 690 66.28 -28.11 -8.86
CA ARG A 690 65.20 -27.64 -7.98
C ARG A 690 65.62 -27.55 -6.52
N LEU A 691 65.06 -26.56 -5.82
CA LEU A 691 65.14 -26.48 -4.36
C LEU A 691 64.21 -27.50 -3.70
N THR A 692 64.61 -27.98 -2.52
CA THR A 692 63.91 -29.08 -1.83
C THR A 692 62.77 -28.61 -0.93
N LEU A 693 62.96 -27.50 -0.20
CA LEU A 693 61.99 -26.99 0.76
C LEU A 693 61.13 -25.88 0.16
N THR A 694 59.87 -25.81 0.59
CA THR A 694 59.03 -24.62 0.42
C THR A 694 59.54 -23.47 1.31
N TRP A 695 59.24 -22.22 0.95
CA TRP A 695 59.76 -21.05 1.68
C TRP A 695 59.44 -21.08 3.18
N HIS A 696 58.24 -21.52 3.56
CA HIS A 696 57.78 -21.57 4.95
C HIS A 696 58.46 -22.70 5.74
N ARG A 697 58.87 -23.79 5.09
CA ARG A 697 59.63 -24.88 5.73
C ARG A 697 61.10 -24.52 5.88
N ALA A 698 61.69 -23.88 4.88
CA ALA A 698 63.03 -23.29 5.00
C ALA A 698 63.07 -22.25 6.14
N LEU A 699 62.07 -21.36 6.18
CA LEU A 699 61.97 -20.36 7.24
C LEU A 699 61.72 -20.99 8.62
N GLN A 700 60.86 -22.01 8.73
CA GLN A 700 60.66 -22.76 9.98
C GLN A 700 61.96 -23.38 10.50
N ALA A 701 62.77 -23.98 9.62
CA ALA A 701 64.06 -24.55 10.01
C ALA A 701 65.02 -23.47 10.54
N ALA A 702 65.11 -22.33 9.84
CA ALA A 702 65.92 -21.20 10.29
C ALA A 702 65.42 -20.61 11.62
N MET A 703 64.10 -20.54 11.81
CA MET A 703 63.46 -20.07 13.04
C MET A 703 63.87 -20.90 14.25
N GLY A 704 63.85 -22.24 14.14
CA GLY A 704 64.27 -23.14 15.21
C GLY A 704 65.74 -22.96 15.62
N LEU A 705 66.63 -22.69 14.65
CA LEU A 705 68.05 -22.44 14.92
C LEU A 705 68.32 -21.06 15.53
N ARG A 706 67.46 -20.07 15.25
CA ARG A 706 67.67 -18.66 15.61
C ARG A 706 66.80 -18.19 16.78
N GLY A 707 66.05 -19.09 17.42
CA GLY A 707 65.17 -18.74 18.54
C GLY A 707 63.94 -17.91 18.13
N LEU A 708 63.52 -18.02 16.87
CA LEU A 708 62.36 -17.29 16.33
C LEU A 708 61.16 -18.23 16.20
N ARG A 709 59.95 -17.67 16.22
CA ARG A 709 58.70 -18.45 16.25
C ARG A 709 57.59 -17.87 15.40
N ALA A 710 56.67 -18.75 15.02
CA ALA A 710 55.36 -18.39 14.51
C ALA A 710 54.35 -18.82 15.58
N VAL A 711 53.32 -18.01 15.79
CA VAL A 711 52.35 -18.25 16.85
C VAL A 711 50.96 -18.51 16.31
N ARG A 712 50.15 -19.25 17.08
CA ARG A 712 48.76 -19.59 16.79
C ARG A 712 47.93 -19.37 18.05
N GLY A 713 46.65 -19.06 17.89
CA GLY A 713 45.77 -18.64 18.98
C GLY A 713 44.84 -17.55 18.48
N GLY A 714 44.42 -16.66 19.37
CA GLY A 714 43.58 -15.52 19.07
C GLY A 714 42.09 -15.73 19.35
N ASP A 715 41.32 -14.73 18.98
CA ASP A 715 39.87 -14.67 19.12
C ASP A 715 39.16 -15.28 17.90
N SER A 716 38.45 -16.39 18.11
CA SER A 716 37.77 -17.12 17.03
C SER A 716 36.49 -16.45 16.52
N ARG A 717 36.19 -15.20 16.88
CA ARG A 717 35.07 -14.43 16.29
C ARG A 717 35.27 -14.14 14.81
N SER A 718 36.52 -14.13 14.34
CA SER A 718 36.87 -14.15 12.91
C SER A 718 37.73 -15.38 12.67
N TYR A 719 37.40 -16.21 11.69
CA TYR A 719 38.12 -17.46 11.42
C TYR A 719 38.13 -17.80 9.94
N TYR A 720 38.92 -18.81 9.54
CA TYR A 720 38.90 -19.35 8.19
C TYR A 720 38.67 -20.86 8.16
N VAL A 721 38.10 -21.32 7.04
CA VAL A 721 37.94 -22.73 6.69
C VAL A 721 38.49 -22.93 5.29
N HIS A 722 39.23 -24.02 5.07
CA HIS A 722 39.84 -24.36 3.80
C HIS A 722 39.16 -25.61 3.19
N PRO A 723 38.47 -25.49 2.05
CA PRO A 723 37.92 -26.64 1.34
C PRO A 723 39.03 -27.46 0.67
N ARG A 724 39.14 -28.75 1.04
CA ARG A 724 40.06 -29.67 0.35
C ARG A 724 39.68 -29.85 -1.11
N ASN A 725 40.68 -29.95 -1.97
CA ASN A 725 40.52 -30.12 -3.42
C ASN A 725 39.58 -31.27 -3.81
N GLU A 726 39.65 -32.40 -3.12
CA GLU A 726 38.79 -33.57 -3.36
C GLU A 726 37.31 -33.32 -3.03
N HIS A 727 36.97 -32.29 -2.26
CA HIS A 727 35.59 -31.98 -1.85
C HIS A 727 34.98 -30.81 -2.62
N LYS A 728 35.75 -30.08 -3.45
CA LYS A 728 35.29 -28.84 -4.12
C LYS A 728 34.11 -29.05 -5.09
N HIS A 729 33.87 -30.28 -5.54
CA HIS A 729 32.77 -30.64 -6.44
C HIS A 729 31.44 -30.92 -5.71
N LEU A 730 31.44 -30.98 -4.38
CA LEU A 730 30.26 -31.31 -3.59
C LEU A 730 29.28 -30.14 -3.54
N SER A 731 28.01 -30.40 -3.81
CA SER A 731 26.94 -29.39 -3.85
C SER A 731 26.72 -28.67 -2.52
N GLU A 732 27.02 -29.34 -1.40
CA GLU A 732 26.89 -28.82 -0.05
C GLU A 732 27.84 -27.65 0.23
N LEU A 733 28.93 -27.53 -0.54
CA LEU A 733 29.92 -26.46 -0.39
C LEU A 733 29.29 -25.08 -0.57
N THR A 734 28.29 -24.94 -1.46
CA THR A 734 27.59 -23.67 -1.69
C THR A 734 26.86 -23.19 -0.43
N ILE A 735 26.17 -24.10 0.26
CA ILE A 735 25.47 -23.80 1.52
C ILE A 735 26.50 -23.54 2.63
N ALA A 736 27.56 -24.34 2.70
CA ALA A 736 28.62 -24.15 3.67
C ALA A 736 29.32 -22.79 3.50
N ARG A 737 29.58 -22.35 2.26
CA ARG A 737 30.15 -21.04 1.95
C ARG A 737 29.30 -19.91 2.51
N ASP A 738 28.00 -19.93 2.25
CA ASP A 738 27.10 -18.89 2.79
C ASP A 738 27.10 -18.92 4.32
N LEU A 739 26.88 -20.08 4.93
CA LEU A 739 26.82 -20.22 6.39
C LEU A 739 28.12 -19.80 7.07
N ILE A 740 29.28 -20.22 6.56
CA ILE A 740 30.60 -19.78 7.05
C ILE A 740 30.71 -18.27 6.93
N ALA A 741 30.34 -17.68 5.78
CA ALA A 741 30.34 -16.24 5.57
C ALA A 741 29.36 -15.46 6.47
N GLN A 742 28.43 -16.15 7.15
CA GLN A 742 27.55 -15.60 8.20
C GLN A 742 28.13 -15.82 9.62
N GLY A 743 29.31 -16.44 9.74
CA GLY A 743 29.86 -16.88 11.04
C GLY A 743 29.06 -18.02 11.66
N ARG A 744 28.44 -18.86 10.84
CA ARG A 744 27.61 -20.00 11.27
C ARG A 744 28.21 -21.28 10.76
N GLU A 745 28.73 -22.08 11.67
CA GLU A 745 29.27 -23.40 11.41
C GLU A 745 28.61 -24.45 12.31
N PRO A 746 28.50 -25.70 11.83
CA PRO A 746 28.02 -26.81 12.62
C PRO A 746 29.13 -27.34 13.55
N ALA A 747 28.74 -28.09 14.58
CA ALA A 747 29.65 -28.55 15.62
C ALA A 747 30.80 -29.40 15.07
N GLU A 748 30.55 -30.15 14.00
CA GLU A 748 31.51 -30.98 13.27
C GLU A 748 32.66 -30.17 12.66
N GLN A 749 32.45 -28.88 12.38
CA GLN A 749 33.48 -28.00 11.83
C GLN A 749 34.42 -27.42 12.91
N HIS A 750 34.03 -27.50 14.19
CA HIS A 750 34.85 -26.95 15.27
C HIS A 750 36.21 -27.66 15.39
N GLU A 751 37.24 -26.88 15.70
CA GLU A 751 38.64 -27.32 15.81
C GLU A 751 39.25 -27.82 14.48
N GLN A 752 38.51 -27.72 13.37
CA GLN A 752 38.97 -28.12 12.04
C GLN A 752 39.19 -26.89 11.18
N PHE A 753 40.39 -26.74 10.63
CA PHE A 753 40.67 -25.74 9.60
C PHE A 753 40.27 -26.22 8.20
N ASP A 754 40.24 -27.53 7.96
CA ASP A 754 39.72 -28.09 6.71
C ASP A 754 38.19 -28.18 6.78
N TRP A 755 37.51 -27.91 5.66
CA TRP A 755 36.06 -28.07 5.57
C TRP A 755 35.63 -29.52 5.76
N ILE A 756 34.65 -29.74 6.63
CA ILE A 756 34.05 -31.04 6.90
C ILE A 756 32.72 -31.16 6.13
N PRO A 757 32.68 -31.90 5.00
CA PRO A 757 31.47 -32.07 4.20
C PRO A 757 30.44 -32.94 4.94
N GLY A 758 29.16 -32.72 4.63
CA GLY A 758 28.06 -33.54 5.14
C GLY A 758 26.73 -32.80 5.21
N LYS A 759 25.67 -33.52 5.61
CA LYS A 759 24.29 -33.01 5.67
C LYS A 759 24.01 -32.09 6.87
N HIS A 760 25.00 -31.83 7.71
CA HIS A 760 24.92 -30.92 8.86
C HIS A 760 24.90 -29.44 8.46
N TRP A 761 25.34 -29.10 7.24
CA TRP A 761 25.26 -27.75 6.68
C TRP A 761 23.82 -27.44 6.23
N LYS A 762 23.03 -26.84 7.11
CA LYS A 762 21.63 -26.50 6.84
C LYS A 762 21.28 -25.11 7.38
N TYR A 763 20.41 -24.41 6.66
CA TYR A 763 19.83 -23.17 7.16
C TYR A 763 18.96 -23.42 8.40
N LYS A 764 18.92 -22.43 9.30
CA LYS A 764 18.08 -22.48 10.51
C LYS A 764 16.61 -22.58 10.12
N GLN A 765 15.94 -23.62 10.60
CA GLN A 765 14.50 -23.83 10.38
C GLN A 765 13.63 -22.84 11.17
N ARG A 766 12.40 -22.63 10.69
CA ARG A 766 11.41 -21.68 11.26
C ARG A 766 10.10 -22.39 11.64
N HIS A 767 9.54 -21.99 12.76
CA HIS A 767 8.38 -22.61 13.42
C HIS A 767 7.38 -21.59 14.00
N GLU A 768 7.63 -20.31 13.79
CA GLU A 768 6.81 -19.23 14.31
C GLU A 768 5.42 -19.25 13.67
N ALA A 769 4.40 -18.78 14.41
CA ALA A 769 3.02 -18.77 13.90
C ALA A 769 2.86 -17.92 12.62
N ILE A 770 3.74 -16.92 12.45
CA ILE A 770 3.88 -16.09 11.25
C ILE A 770 5.36 -16.00 10.89
N VAL A 771 5.68 -16.16 9.61
CA VAL A 771 7.01 -15.95 9.05
C VAL A 771 6.91 -14.98 7.88
N PHE A 772 7.69 -13.90 7.92
CA PHE A 772 7.85 -12.98 6.79
C PHE A 772 8.87 -13.52 5.80
N LEU A 773 8.48 -13.63 4.54
CA LEU A 773 9.35 -14.01 3.43
C LEU A 773 9.76 -12.75 2.66
N LEU A 774 11.04 -12.39 2.80
CA LEU A 774 11.67 -11.26 2.12
C LEU A 774 12.63 -11.80 1.06
N LYS A 775 12.23 -11.74 -0.21
CA LYS A 775 13.07 -12.16 -1.34
C LYS A 775 13.42 -10.98 -2.24
N GLY A 776 14.63 -10.98 -2.79
CA GLY A 776 15.09 -9.89 -3.64
C GLY A 776 16.47 -10.17 -4.24
N ARG A 777 16.85 -9.31 -5.19
CA ARG A 777 18.15 -9.36 -5.86
C ARG A 777 18.55 -7.93 -6.19
N TYR A 778 19.77 -7.55 -5.81
CA TYR A 778 20.30 -6.20 -5.90
C TYR A 778 19.35 -5.15 -5.29
N THR A 779 18.71 -5.50 -4.17
CA THR A 779 17.82 -4.56 -3.47
C THR A 779 18.65 -3.46 -2.84
N GLU A 780 18.34 -2.20 -3.15
CA GLU A 780 19.02 -1.05 -2.55
C GLU A 780 18.95 -1.12 -1.02
N HIS A 781 20.08 -0.94 -0.35
CA HIS A 781 20.16 -1.15 1.10
C HIS A 781 19.21 -0.25 1.89
N ALA A 782 18.94 0.98 1.42
CA ALA A 782 17.98 1.87 2.05
C ALA A 782 16.55 1.33 2.01
N LEU A 783 16.16 0.67 0.91
CA LEU A 783 14.84 0.05 0.77
C LEU A 783 14.74 -1.21 1.64
N LEU A 784 15.78 -2.04 1.67
CA LEU A 784 15.84 -3.20 2.57
C LEU A 784 15.76 -2.76 4.03
N LYS A 785 16.52 -1.73 4.42
CA LYS A 785 16.48 -1.17 5.79
C LYS A 785 15.06 -0.67 6.13
N ARG A 786 14.40 0.04 5.22
CA ARG A 786 13.00 0.49 5.40
C ARG A 786 12.05 -0.69 5.61
N SER A 787 12.21 -1.76 4.83
CA SER A 787 11.44 -3.00 4.98
C SER A 787 11.63 -3.60 6.37
N LEU A 788 12.90 -3.77 6.80
CA LEU A 788 13.26 -4.29 8.12
C LEU A 788 12.77 -3.39 9.27
N ASP A 789 12.90 -2.07 9.15
CA ASP A 789 12.41 -1.11 10.15
C ASP A 789 10.89 -1.19 10.32
N SER A 790 10.14 -1.44 9.24
CA SER A 790 8.70 -1.65 9.34
C SER A 790 8.34 -2.93 10.13
N LEU A 791 9.19 -3.96 10.10
CA LEU A 791 9.07 -5.15 10.95
C LEU A 791 9.46 -4.86 12.41
N ARG A 792 10.52 -4.06 12.65
CA ARG A 792 10.91 -3.61 14.00
C ARG A 792 9.80 -2.79 14.66
N SER A 793 9.07 -2.01 13.86
CA SER A 793 7.99 -1.15 14.35
C SER A 793 6.73 -1.91 14.77
N GLN A 794 6.61 -3.22 14.48
CA GLN A 794 5.44 -4.01 14.86
C GLN A 794 5.32 -4.10 16.39
N THR A 795 4.13 -3.82 16.90
CA THR A 795 3.79 -3.90 18.33
C THR A 795 3.89 -5.33 18.85
N ASN A 796 3.58 -6.32 18.02
CA ASN A 796 3.79 -7.73 18.30
C ASN A 796 5.02 -8.25 17.55
N GLN A 797 5.99 -8.69 18.34
CA GLN A 797 7.30 -9.15 17.87
C GLN A 797 7.38 -10.69 17.72
N ASN A 798 6.27 -11.41 17.83
CA ASN A 798 6.21 -12.88 17.73
C ASN A 798 6.09 -13.36 16.28
N PHE A 799 7.14 -13.11 15.48
CA PHE A 799 7.25 -13.57 14.09
C PHE A 799 8.68 -14.00 13.75
N GLY A 800 8.81 -14.84 12.72
CA GLY A 800 10.08 -15.19 12.09
C GLY A 800 10.31 -14.44 10.77
N ILE A 801 11.54 -14.44 10.28
CA ILE A 801 11.94 -13.87 9.00
C ILE A 801 12.75 -14.92 8.21
N ILE A 802 12.44 -15.06 6.93
CA ILE A 802 13.30 -15.70 5.94
C ILE A 802 13.70 -14.61 4.93
N LEU A 803 14.98 -14.23 4.94
CA LEU A 803 15.54 -13.22 4.04
C LEU A 803 16.40 -13.92 3.00
N ILE A 804 16.04 -13.81 1.72
CA ILE A 804 16.73 -14.46 0.61
C ILE A 804 17.30 -13.39 -0.34
N ASP A 805 18.63 -13.37 -0.45
CA ASP A 805 19.37 -12.67 -1.50
C ASP A 805 19.64 -13.63 -2.67
N ASP A 806 19.03 -13.37 -3.82
CA ASP A 806 19.10 -14.24 -5.00
C ASP A 806 20.28 -13.90 -5.90
N ALA A 807 21.50 -14.05 -5.36
CA ALA A 807 22.77 -13.80 -6.04
C ALA A 807 22.99 -12.33 -6.44
N SER A 808 22.98 -11.47 -5.43
CA SER A 808 23.50 -10.10 -5.54
C SER A 808 25.03 -10.03 -5.34
N GLY A 809 25.63 -11.08 -4.79
CA GLY A 809 27.07 -11.19 -4.57
C GLY A 809 27.56 -10.60 -3.25
N ALA A 810 28.72 -11.07 -2.79
CA ALA A 810 29.27 -10.74 -1.47
C ALA A 810 29.50 -9.23 -1.26
N ALA A 811 29.94 -8.49 -2.29
CA ALA A 811 30.13 -7.05 -2.22
C ALA A 811 28.83 -6.28 -1.89
N HIS A 812 27.66 -6.83 -2.25
CA HIS A 812 26.36 -6.23 -1.95
C HIS A 812 25.82 -6.69 -0.58
N ASN A 813 25.82 -8.00 -0.32
CA ASN A 813 25.05 -8.59 0.78
C ASN A 813 25.84 -8.83 2.08
N TRP A 814 27.13 -8.46 2.16
CA TRP A 814 27.96 -8.67 3.35
C TRP A 814 27.43 -7.96 4.60
N CYS A 815 26.83 -6.78 4.44
CA CYS A 815 26.35 -5.96 5.55
C CYS A 815 24.97 -6.38 6.06
N TYR A 816 24.31 -7.37 5.44
CA TYR A 816 22.96 -7.80 5.82
C TYR A 816 22.84 -8.19 7.30
N PRO A 817 23.79 -8.93 7.93
CA PRO A 817 23.74 -9.18 9.36
C PRO A 817 23.69 -7.90 10.20
N MET A 818 24.42 -6.85 9.79
CA MET A 818 24.41 -5.55 10.48
C MET A 818 23.10 -4.78 10.25
N LEU A 819 22.52 -4.89 9.05
CA LEU A 819 21.21 -4.30 8.75
C LEU A 819 20.07 -5.01 9.49
N LEU A 820 20.22 -6.30 9.80
CA LEU A 820 19.26 -7.10 10.56
C LEU A 820 19.28 -6.76 12.05
N ASP A 821 20.45 -6.52 12.64
CA ASP A 821 20.62 -6.12 14.05
C ASP A 821 19.77 -7.02 14.99
N GLU A 822 18.85 -6.45 15.79
CA GLU A 822 17.95 -7.21 16.68
C GLU A 822 17.07 -8.27 15.98
N LEU A 823 16.84 -8.13 14.67
CA LEU A 823 16.09 -9.11 13.87
C LEU A 823 16.93 -10.33 13.49
N GLU A 824 18.25 -10.31 13.66
CA GLU A 824 19.13 -11.40 13.23
C GLU A 824 18.75 -12.74 13.88
N ALA A 825 18.45 -12.75 15.18
CA ALA A 825 18.03 -13.96 15.89
C ALA A 825 16.74 -14.58 15.31
N LYS A 826 15.87 -13.71 14.79
CA LYS A 826 14.60 -14.02 14.13
C LYS A 826 14.72 -14.23 12.62
N THR A 827 15.92 -14.12 12.07
CA THR A 827 16.16 -14.25 10.62
C THR A 827 16.91 -15.52 10.23
N THR A 828 16.37 -16.23 9.24
CA THR A 828 17.12 -17.20 8.45
C THR A 828 17.54 -16.48 7.18
N LEU A 829 18.83 -16.16 7.08
CA LEU A 829 19.43 -15.48 5.93
C LEU A 829 19.96 -16.54 4.95
N VAL A 830 19.56 -16.41 3.69
CA VAL A 830 20.03 -17.23 2.56
C VAL A 830 20.64 -16.29 1.53
N ARG A 831 21.88 -16.54 1.13
CA ARG A 831 22.56 -15.78 0.08
C ARG A 831 23.04 -16.75 -1.00
N HIS A 832 22.35 -16.74 -2.13
CA HIS A 832 22.74 -17.57 -3.25
C HIS A 832 24.01 -17.05 -3.92
N CYS A 833 24.90 -17.94 -4.36
CA CYS A 833 26.03 -17.59 -5.23
C CYS A 833 25.61 -17.50 -6.70
N THR A 834 24.58 -18.23 -7.09
CA THR A 834 24.01 -18.26 -8.45
C THR A 834 22.52 -17.96 -8.41
N HIS A 835 22.03 -17.20 -9.39
CA HIS A 835 20.62 -16.84 -9.48
C HIS A 835 19.72 -18.08 -9.61
N ALA A 836 18.89 -18.32 -8.60
CA ALA A 836 17.93 -19.42 -8.56
C ALA A 836 16.58 -19.02 -9.17
N GLY A 837 16.18 -17.76 -9.02
CA GLY A 837 14.91 -17.23 -9.52
C GLY A 837 13.79 -17.23 -8.47
N ARG A 838 12.68 -16.55 -8.80
CA ARG A 838 11.63 -16.24 -7.81
C ARG A 838 10.94 -17.47 -7.22
N MET A 839 10.50 -18.42 -8.05
CA MET A 839 9.77 -19.60 -7.56
C MET A 839 10.62 -20.63 -6.82
N PRO A 840 11.85 -20.96 -7.27
CA PRO A 840 12.76 -21.77 -6.46
C PRO A 840 12.98 -21.19 -5.06
N ASN A 841 13.09 -19.87 -4.93
CA ASN A 841 13.20 -19.20 -3.62
C ASN A 841 11.94 -19.31 -2.76
N PHE A 842 10.74 -19.31 -3.35
CA PHE A 842 9.50 -19.64 -2.63
C PHE A 842 9.52 -21.09 -2.11
N LEU A 843 9.94 -22.04 -2.94
CA LEU A 843 10.00 -23.46 -2.57
C LEU A 843 11.01 -23.69 -1.44
N LEU A 844 12.21 -23.11 -1.53
CA LEU A 844 13.21 -23.17 -0.46
C LEU A 844 12.67 -22.61 0.86
N ALA A 845 12.11 -21.40 0.83
CA ALA A 845 11.58 -20.76 2.03
C ALA A 845 10.44 -21.55 2.68
N ILE A 846 9.46 -21.98 1.88
CA ILE A 846 8.20 -22.51 2.38
C ILE A 846 8.31 -24.02 2.65
N LYS A 847 8.90 -24.80 1.74
CA LYS A 847 8.96 -26.27 1.86
C LYS A 847 10.13 -26.76 2.69
N GLU A 848 11.28 -26.08 2.65
CA GLU A 848 12.51 -26.58 3.30
C GLU A 848 12.85 -25.88 4.61
N ILE A 849 12.66 -24.56 4.69
CA ILE A 849 13.02 -23.76 5.89
C ILE A 849 11.85 -23.68 6.88
N CYS A 850 10.65 -23.32 6.43
CA CYS A 850 9.45 -23.29 7.26
C CYS A 850 8.91 -24.70 7.52
N GLN A 851 8.74 -25.09 8.79
CA GLN A 851 8.38 -26.48 9.14
C GLN A 851 6.90 -26.68 9.45
N ASP A 852 6.28 -25.77 10.22
CA ASP A 852 4.90 -25.95 10.68
C ASP A 852 3.89 -25.64 9.54
N PRO A 853 3.04 -26.61 9.12
CA PRO A 853 2.03 -26.40 8.09
C PRO A 853 1.03 -25.28 8.38
N GLN A 854 0.77 -24.98 9.67
CA GLN A 854 -0.15 -23.91 10.08
C GLN A 854 0.50 -22.54 10.13
N THR A 855 1.82 -22.42 9.89
CA THR A 855 2.51 -21.12 9.81
C THR A 855 1.87 -20.26 8.72
N LEU A 856 1.56 -19.00 9.04
CA LEU A 856 1.27 -18.01 8.01
C LEU A 856 2.57 -17.51 7.39
N ILE A 857 2.67 -17.60 6.07
CA ILE A 857 3.72 -17.00 5.28
C ILE A 857 3.23 -15.63 4.81
N ALA A 858 3.88 -14.57 5.27
CA ALA A 858 3.61 -13.21 4.84
C ALA A 858 4.66 -12.74 3.84
N VAL A 859 4.27 -12.53 2.58
CA VAL A 859 5.22 -12.11 1.53
C VAL A 859 5.39 -10.60 1.56
N LEU A 860 6.54 -10.14 2.04
CA LEU A 860 6.95 -8.75 2.05
C LEU A 860 8.17 -8.61 1.13
N ASP A 861 7.99 -8.04 -0.05
CA ASP A 861 9.12 -7.87 -0.97
C ASP A 861 10.15 -6.88 -0.36
N GLN A 862 11.44 -7.11 -0.61
CA GLN A 862 12.52 -6.41 0.11
C GLN A 862 12.55 -4.88 -0.14
N ASP A 863 11.94 -4.42 -1.23
CA ASP A 863 11.80 -3.01 -1.57
C ASP A 863 10.48 -2.38 -1.09
N ASP A 864 9.59 -3.16 -0.49
CA ASP A 864 8.32 -2.72 0.09
C ASP A 864 8.38 -2.66 1.62
N CYS A 865 7.38 -2.06 2.27
CA CYS A 865 7.32 -1.99 3.74
C CYS A 865 5.88 -2.00 4.27
N LEU A 866 5.73 -2.39 5.54
CA LEU A 866 4.45 -2.30 6.24
C LEU A 866 4.18 -0.83 6.67
N MET A 867 2.93 -0.42 6.56
CA MET A 867 2.49 0.96 6.87
C MET A 867 1.98 1.10 8.31
N GLN A 868 1.53 0.01 8.93
CA GLN A 868 0.95 0.01 10.28
C GLN A 868 1.73 -0.89 11.22
N ALA A 869 1.70 -0.56 12.51
CA ALA A 869 2.40 -1.30 13.56
C ALA A 869 1.60 -2.47 14.16
N SER A 870 0.34 -2.66 13.73
CA SER A 870 -0.60 -3.69 14.21
C SER A 870 -0.76 -4.87 13.24
N VAL A 871 -0.02 -4.89 12.12
CA VAL A 871 -0.23 -5.89 11.05
C VAL A 871 -0.07 -7.31 11.59
N VAL A 872 0.94 -7.56 12.43
CA VAL A 872 1.15 -8.90 13.02
C VAL A 872 -0.03 -9.35 13.89
N ASP A 873 -0.59 -8.46 14.70
CA ASP A 873 -1.75 -8.77 15.55
C ASP A 873 -2.99 -9.08 14.69
N GLU A 874 -3.27 -8.25 13.68
CA GLU A 874 -4.41 -8.44 12.79
C GLU A 874 -4.34 -9.76 12.01
N LEU A 875 -3.13 -10.17 11.58
CA LEU A 875 -2.91 -11.45 10.92
C LEU A 875 -3.09 -12.65 11.87
N LEU A 876 -2.62 -12.54 13.12
CA LEU A 876 -2.80 -13.59 14.13
C LEU A 876 -4.26 -13.73 14.54
N ASP A 877 -4.99 -12.63 14.70
CA ASP A 877 -6.41 -12.63 15.02
C ASP A 877 -7.24 -13.28 13.90
N ALA A 878 -6.94 -12.94 12.64
CA ALA A 878 -7.59 -13.58 11.49
C ALA A 878 -7.26 -15.07 11.40
N LYS A 879 -6.02 -15.48 11.69
CA LYS A 879 -5.63 -16.89 11.79
C LYS A 879 -6.43 -17.62 12.86
N GLN A 880 -6.60 -17.02 14.04
CA GLN A 880 -7.40 -17.61 15.13
C GLN A 880 -8.88 -17.76 14.74
N GLN A 881 -9.39 -16.88 13.88
CA GLN A 881 -10.72 -16.98 13.27
C GLN A 881 -10.79 -17.98 12.11
N GLY A 882 -9.71 -18.71 11.83
CA GLY A 882 -9.64 -19.78 10.85
C GLY A 882 -9.30 -19.32 9.43
N ALA A 883 -8.75 -18.11 9.25
CA ALA A 883 -8.32 -17.66 7.93
C ALA A 883 -7.07 -18.43 7.45
N ASP A 884 -7.11 -18.94 6.21
CA ASP A 884 -6.00 -19.65 5.57
C ASP A 884 -5.37 -18.88 4.40
N LEU A 885 -6.05 -17.85 3.91
CA LEU A 885 -5.58 -16.85 2.96
C LEU A 885 -6.04 -15.46 3.42
N ILE A 886 -5.11 -14.54 3.61
CA ILE A 886 -5.38 -13.18 4.09
C ILE A 886 -4.76 -12.19 3.10
N GLN A 887 -5.55 -11.18 2.72
CA GLN A 887 -5.05 -10.01 2.01
C GLN A 887 -5.40 -8.73 2.76
N MET A 888 -4.51 -7.75 2.70
CA MET A 888 -4.69 -6.45 3.32
C MET A 888 -4.40 -5.33 2.31
N PRO A 889 -5.01 -4.13 2.44
CA PRO A 889 -4.90 -3.09 1.42
C PRO A 889 -3.48 -2.55 1.19
N MET A 890 -2.99 -2.62 -0.06
CA MET A 890 -1.78 -1.89 -0.48
C MET A 890 -2.05 -0.46 -0.93
N TYR A 891 -1.09 0.42 -0.63
CA TYR A 891 -0.94 1.72 -1.25
C TYR A 891 0.13 1.68 -2.33
N ARG A 892 -0.15 2.34 -3.46
CA ARG A 892 0.80 2.48 -4.57
C ARG A 892 1.06 3.96 -4.87
N PRO A 893 2.26 4.48 -4.58
CA PRO A 893 2.57 5.89 -4.83
C PRO A 893 2.37 6.32 -6.29
N ASN A 894 2.58 5.42 -7.25
CA ASN A 894 2.36 5.71 -8.67
C ASN A 894 0.89 5.61 -9.14
N LYS A 895 -0.01 5.13 -8.28
CA LYS A 895 -1.46 5.03 -8.53
C LYS A 895 -2.23 5.28 -7.21
N PRO A 896 -2.08 6.47 -6.60
CA PRO A 896 -2.39 6.67 -5.18
C PRO A 896 -3.88 6.57 -4.86
N ILE A 897 -4.77 6.77 -5.83
CA ILE A 897 -6.23 6.70 -5.64
C ILE A 897 -6.84 5.33 -5.93
N ASN A 898 -6.06 4.39 -6.49
CA ASN A 898 -6.55 3.07 -6.85
C ASN A 898 -6.69 2.18 -5.61
N LEU A 899 -7.75 1.37 -5.58
CA LEU A 899 -7.98 0.36 -4.55
C LEU A 899 -7.98 -1.02 -5.18
N TYR A 900 -7.44 -1.98 -4.43
CA TYR A 900 -7.17 -3.34 -4.91
C TYR A 900 -7.90 -4.36 -4.05
N ARG A 901 -9.24 -4.25 -4.00
CA ARG A 901 -10.05 -5.22 -3.26
C ARG A 901 -10.13 -6.53 -4.04
N PRO A 902 -9.74 -7.68 -3.45
CA PRO A 902 -9.84 -8.98 -4.10
C PRO A 902 -11.29 -9.48 -4.18
N ASP A 903 -11.58 -10.22 -5.24
CA ASP A 903 -12.79 -11.04 -5.36
C ASP A 903 -12.39 -12.51 -5.53
N TYR A 904 -12.66 -13.30 -4.48
CA TYR A 904 -12.29 -14.71 -4.39
C TYR A 904 -13.22 -15.66 -5.13
N THR A 905 -14.37 -15.18 -5.64
CA THR A 905 -15.42 -16.09 -6.16
C THR A 905 -15.04 -16.76 -7.47
N ASN A 906 -14.50 -16.00 -8.42
CA ASN A 906 -14.09 -16.49 -9.74
C ASN A 906 -12.91 -15.65 -10.27
N PRO A 907 -11.74 -15.68 -9.61
CA PRO A 907 -10.67 -14.73 -9.87
C PRO A 907 -10.17 -14.76 -11.33
N ARG A 908 -10.23 -15.92 -12.00
CA ARG A 908 -9.87 -16.06 -13.42
C ARG A 908 -10.76 -15.27 -14.37
N LYS A 909 -12.06 -15.14 -14.10
CA LYS A 909 -13.03 -14.48 -15.00
C LYS A 909 -12.84 -12.96 -15.05
N ALA A 910 -12.18 -12.38 -14.05
CA ALA A 910 -11.92 -10.94 -13.96
C ALA A 910 -10.42 -10.63 -13.96
N ALA A 911 -9.65 -11.32 -14.82
CA ALA A 911 -8.22 -11.12 -15.01
C ALA A 911 -7.40 -11.16 -13.70
N GLY A 912 -7.70 -12.13 -12.83
CA GLY A 912 -7.09 -12.30 -11.52
C GLY A 912 -7.78 -11.50 -10.40
N ALA A 913 -8.81 -10.71 -10.68
CA ALA A 913 -9.72 -10.11 -9.69
C ALA A 913 -9.05 -9.50 -8.43
N ASN A 914 -7.89 -8.88 -8.60
CA ASN A 914 -7.01 -8.36 -7.54
C ASN A 914 -6.51 -9.37 -6.48
N VAL A 915 -6.68 -10.69 -6.66
CA VAL A 915 -6.12 -11.67 -5.70
C VAL A 915 -4.59 -11.67 -5.69
N TRP A 916 -3.95 -11.13 -6.72
CA TRP A 916 -2.51 -10.88 -6.79
C TRP A 916 -2.02 -9.70 -5.93
N SER A 917 -2.94 -8.86 -5.43
CA SER A 917 -2.56 -7.65 -4.68
C SER A 917 -1.84 -7.95 -3.36
N HIS A 918 -0.94 -7.05 -2.99
CA HIS A 918 -0.18 -7.09 -1.74
C HIS A 918 -1.02 -6.43 -0.63
N LEU A 919 -0.83 -6.74 0.65
CA LEU A 919 0.01 -7.78 1.27
C LEU A 919 -0.58 -9.18 1.02
N ARG A 920 0.27 -10.17 0.71
CA ARG A 920 -0.13 -11.56 0.45
C ARG A 920 0.25 -12.44 1.65
N VAL A 921 -0.73 -13.05 2.30
CA VAL A 921 -0.50 -13.92 3.46
C VAL A 921 -1.30 -15.20 3.31
N PHE A 922 -0.67 -16.35 3.54
CA PHE A 922 -1.32 -17.65 3.39
C PHE A 922 -0.67 -18.69 4.30
N THR A 923 -1.40 -19.73 4.67
CA THR A 923 -0.80 -20.84 5.42
C THR A 923 0.15 -21.65 4.54
N LYS A 924 1.23 -22.17 5.13
CA LYS A 924 2.12 -23.14 4.44
C LYS A 924 1.31 -24.32 3.87
N ALA A 925 0.36 -24.85 4.63
CA ALA A 925 -0.51 -25.95 4.20
C ALA A 925 -1.36 -25.60 2.97
N LEU A 926 -1.76 -24.34 2.78
CA LEU A 926 -2.46 -23.91 1.57
C LEU A 926 -1.52 -23.88 0.36
N PHE A 927 -0.30 -23.38 0.54
CA PHE A 927 0.72 -23.38 -0.50
C PHE A 927 1.09 -24.80 -0.95
N ASP A 928 1.26 -25.73 0.00
CA ASP A 928 1.61 -27.14 -0.26
C ASP A 928 0.54 -27.92 -1.03
N GLN A 929 -0.71 -27.44 -1.04
CA GLN A 929 -1.79 -28.03 -1.85
C GLN A 929 -1.66 -27.72 -3.34
N VAL A 930 -0.89 -26.69 -3.73
CA VAL A 930 -0.65 -26.35 -5.13
C VAL A 930 0.40 -27.33 -5.70
N PRO A 931 0.09 -28.09 -6.77
CA PRO A 931 1.06 -28.99 -7.38
C PRO A 931 2.30 -28.23 -7.86
N GLU A 932 3.49 -28.77 -7.64
CA GLU A 932 4.74 -28.05 -7.96
C GLU A 932 4.86 -27.73 -9.46
N ASP A 933 4.45 -28.65 -10.33
CA ASP A 933 4.43 -28.42 -11.79
C ASP A 933 3.45 -27.32 -12.21
N TYR A 934 2.50 -26.92 -11.34
CA TYR A 934 1.65 -25.77 -11.61
C TYR A 934 2.46 -24.48 -11.72
N PHE A 935 3.57 -24.38 -10.99
CA PHE A 935 4.49 -23.23 -10.99
C PHE A 935 5.43 -23.19 -12.21
N LYS A 936 5.39 -24.19 -13.08
CA LYS A 936 6.16 -24.25 -14.34
C LYS A 936 5.33 -23.82 -15.55
N ARG A 937 6.00 -23.46 -16.64
CA ARG A 937 5.40 -23.13 -17.95
C ARG A 937 4.59 -24.32 -18.50
N LYS A 938 3.68 -24.11 -19.46
CA LYS A 938 2.79 -25.17 -20.00
C LYS A 938 3.51 -26.43 -20.54
N ASP A 939 4.74 -26.28 -21.00
CA ASP A 939 5.60 -27.35 -21.51
C ASP A 939 6.47 -28.02 -20.43
N ASN A 940 6.30 -27.62 -19.16
CA ASN A 940 7.07 -28.07 -18.00
C ASN A 940 8.60 -27.86 -18.12
N SER A 941 9.06 -27.01 -19.04
CA SER A 941 10.50 -26.81 -19.29
C SER A 941 11.14 -25.90 -18.25
N GLU A 942 10.45 -24.83 -17.83
CA GLU A 942 11.00 -23.77 -17.00
C GLU A 942 10.02 -23.27 -15.93
N TRP A 943 10.53 -22.57 -14.91
CA TRP A 943 9.73 -21.84 -13.93
C TRP A 943 9.17 -20.55 -14.52
N PHE A 944 8.04 -20.06 -14.00
CA PHE A 944 7.67 -18.66 -14.20
C PHE A 944 8.66 -17.74 -13.46
N ASP A 945 9.33 -16.85 -14.20
CA ASP A 945 10.38 -15.95 -13.69
C ASP A 945 9.85 -14.58 -13.26
N THR A 946 8.67 -14.18 -13.74
CA THR A 946 7.91 -13.00 -13.27
C THR A 946 6.44 -13.39 -12.97
N VAL A 947 5.59 -12.40 -12.66
CA VAL A 947 4.15 -12.54 -12.35
C VAL A 947 3.84 -13.56 -11.25
N THR A 948 4.79 -13.74 -10.32
CA THR A 948 4.71 -14.73 -9.23
C THR A 948 3.61 -14.41 -8.22
N ASP A 949 3.20 -13.15 -8.14
CA ASP A 949 2.03 -12.69 -7.41
C ASP A 949 0.74 -13.34 -7.93
N TYR A 950 0.52 -13.34 -9.24
CA TYR A 950 -0.58 -14.09 -9.84
C TYR A 950 -0.37 -15.60 -9.67
N LEU A 951 0.85 -16.08 -9.95
CA LEU A 951 1.16 -17.52 -9.99
C LEU A 951 0.85 -18.23 -8.68
N THR A 952 1.15 -17.59 -7.56
CA THR A 952 0.91 -18.12 -6.22
C THR A 952 -0.53 -17.87 -5.78
N MET A 953 -1.01 -16.62 -5.86
CA MET A 953 -2.28 -16.24 -5.26
C MET A 953 -3.50 -16.76 -6.02
N LEU A 954 -3.42 -16.87 -7.35
CA LEU A 954 -4.55 -17.33 -8.15
C LEU A 954 -4.98 -18.77 -7.76
N PRO A 955 -4.11 -19.80 -7.84
CA PRO A 955 -4.49 -21.15 -7.41
C PRO A 955 -4.80 -21.25 -5.92
N MET A 956 -4.08 -20.53 -5.06
CA MET A 956 -4.36 -20.56 -3.61
C MET A 956 -5.72 -19.94 -3.27
N SER A 957 -6.15 -18.89 -3.97
CA SER A 957 -7.49 -18.31 -3.77
C SER A 957 -8.62 -19.25 -4.19
N GLU A 958 -8.35 -20.18 -5.10
CA GLU A 958 -9.30 -21.22 -5.53
C GLU A 958 -9.38 -22.39 -4.53
N LEU A 959 -8.29 -22.63 -3.80
CA LEU A 959 -8.16 -23.72 -2.82
C LEU A 959 -8.48 -23.29 -1.38
N ALA A 960 -8.38 -22.00 -1.07
CA ALA A 960 -8.59 -21.44 0.25
C ALA A 960 -10.00 -21.76 0.78
N LYS A 961 -10.07 -22.21 2.03
CA LYS A 961 -11.33 -22.53 2.72
C LYS A 961 -11.97 -21.29 3.34
N ASN A 962 -11.17 -20.35 3.82
CA ASN A 962 -11.65 -19.13 4.46
C ASN A 962 -10.76 -17.93 4.06
N PRO A 963 -10.83 -17.51 2.79
CA PRO A 963 -10.10 -16.33 2.34
C PRO A 963 -10.74 -15.05 2.90
N VAL A 964 -9.91 -14.17 3.48
CA VAL A 964 -10.38 -12.91 4.10
C VAL A 964 -9.61 -11.70 3.57
N TYR A 965 -10.33 -10.59 3.40
CA TYR A 965 -9.76 -9.28 3.11
C TYR A 965 -9.95 -8.37 4.33
N LEU A 966 -8.85 -8.04 5.02
CA LEU A 966 -8.86 -7.21 6.23
C LEU A 966 -8.58 -5.75 5.85
N ASP A 967 -9.60 -4.91 5.85
CA ASP A 967 -9.49 -3.48 5.53
C ASP A 967 -9.64 -2.62 6.78
N SER A 968 -8.52 -2.37 7.46
CA SER A 968 -8.36 -1.44 8.57
C SER A 968 -7.67 -0.13 8.14
N GLY A 969 -7.61 0.14 6.83
CA GLY A 969 -6.74 1.15 6.23
C GLY A 969 -5.55 0.53 5.47
N TYR A 970 -4.72 1.38 4.85
CA TYR A 970 -3.54 0.88 4.11
C TYR A 970 -2.52 0.25 5.04
N THR A 971 -2.06 -0.94 4.71
CA THR A 971 -1.13 -1.73 5.53
C THR A 971 0.19 -2.04 4.81
N TYR A 972 0.23 -1.87 3.49
CA TYR A 972 1.38 -2.25 2.67
C TYR A 972 1.76 -1.16 1.68
N TRP A 973 2.99 -0.67 1.74
CA TRP A 973 3.52 0.32 0.81
C TRP A 973 4.23 -0.37 -0.35
N HIS A 974 3.62 -0.36 -1.53
CA HIS A 974 4.13 -1.06 -2.70
C HIS A 974 4.84 -0.11 -3.69
N LEU A 975 6.16 -0.23 -3.79
CA LEU A 975 7.01 0.59 -4.64
C LEU A 975 7.28 -0.10 -5.98
N ARG A 976 6.34 0.04 -6.94
CA ARG A 976 6.54 -0.53 -8.27
C ARG A 976 7.53 0.30 -9.11
N LYS A 977 8.69 -0.28 -9.46
CA LYS A 977 9.61 0.26 -10.47
C LYS A 977 8.94 0.33 -11.86
N TYR A 978 9.26 1.35 -12.65
CA TYR A 978 8.74 1.47 -14.02
C TYR A 978 9.54 0.54 -14.93
N TYR A 979 8.93 -0.56 -15.32
CA TYR A 979 9.43 -1.44 -16.36
C TYR A 979 8.99 -0.93 -17.74
N GLY A 980 9.86 -1.06 -18.73
CA GLY A 980 9.63 -0.66 -20.12
C GLY A 980 8.44 -1.39 -20.76
N GLN A 981 8.07 -1.00 -21.99
CA GLN A 981 6.89 -1.58 -22.65
C GLN A 981 7.06 -3.07 -22.93
N ASP A 982 8.23 -3.50 -23.41
CA ASP A 982 8.51 -4.90 -23.74
C ASP A 982 8.32 -5.86 -22.55
N GLU A 983 8.74 -5.43 -21.35
CA GLU A 983 8.59 -6.22 -20.13
C GLU A 983 7.12 -6.32 -19.71
N ARG A 984 6.32 -5.27 -19.92
CA ARG A 984 4.87 -5.31 -19.67
C ARG A 984 4.16 -6.24 -20.64
N ASP A 985 4.50 -6.17 -21.93
CA ASP A 985 3.90 -7.05 -22.94
C ASP A 985 4.23 -8.52 -22.63
N ARG A 986 5.45 -8.79 -22.14
CA ARG A 986 5.83 -10.10 -21.62
C ARG A 986 5.03 -10.50 -20.38
N GLU A 987 4.90 -9.63 -19.37
CA GLU A 987 4.08 -9.89 -18.18
C GLU A 987 2.63 -10.22 -18.55
N ASP A 988 2.03 -9.46 -19.47
CA ASP A 988 0.65 -9.66 -19.93
C ASP A 988 0.49 -11.04 -20.60
N GLN A 989 1.42 -11.46 -21.46
CA GLN A 989 1.42 -12.81 -22.06
C GLN A 989 1.50 -13.93 -21.01
N LEU A 990 2.36 -13.77 -20.00
CA LEU A 990 2.51 -14.75 -18.91
C LEU A 990 1.25 -14.82 -18.04
N ILE A 991 0.61 -13.69 -17.77
CA ILE A 991 -0.68 -13.62 -17.05
C ILE A 991 -1.79 -14.30 -17.85
N GLU A 992 -1.88 -14.06 -19.15
CA GLU A 992 -2.86 -14.73 -20.02
C GLU A 992 -2.66 -16.25 -20.01
N GLU A 993 -1.42 -16.72 -20.13
CA GLU A 993 -1.10 -18.15 -20.03
C GLU A 993 -1.55 -18.73 -18.69
N LEU A 994 -1.26 -18.06 -17.58
CA LEU A 994 -1.61 -18.50 -16.24
C LEU A 994 -3.13 -18.53 -16.01
N ILE A 995 -3.86 -17.50 -16.45
CA ILE A 995 -5.32 -17.45 -16.37
C ILE A 995 -5.94 -18.61 -17.16
N SER A 996 -5.34 -18.97 -18.30
CA SER A 996 -5.81 -20.09 -19.14
C SER A 996 -5.55 -21.49 -18.55
N LYS A 997 -4.73 -21.62 -17.49
CA LYS A 997 -4.56 -22.90 -16.79
C LYS A 997 -5.88 -23.33 -16.13
N PRO A 998 -6.13 -24.65 -15.97
CA PRO A 998 -7.33 -25.14 -15.29
C PRO A 998 -7.40 -24.64 -13.84
N SER A 999 -8.62 -24.37 -13.38
CA SER A 999 -8.88 -23.99 -11.99
C SER A 999 -8.63 -25.18 -11.06
N LEU A 1000 -7.97 -24.96 -9.93
CA LEU A 1000 -7.71 -26.04 -8.98
C LEU A 1000 -8.96 -26.42 -8.15
N SER A 1001 -9.97 -25.54 -8.06
CA SER A 1001 -11.24 -25.85 -7.39
C SER A 1001 -12.03 -26.95 -8.10
N GLN A 1002 -11.99 -26.98 -9.44
CA GLN A 1002 -12.65 -27.99 -10.27
C GLN A 1002 -11.98 -29.36 -10.18
N LEU A 1003 -10.65 -29.39 -10.05
CA LEU A 1003 -9.89 -30.62 -9.86
C LEU A 1003 -10.22 -31.31 -8.53
N VAL A 1004 -10.45 -30.54 -7.46
CA VAL A 1004 -10.92 -31.07 -6.16
C VAL A 1004 -12.33 -31.66 -6.28
N GLN A 1005 -13.26 -30.99 -6.97
CA GLN A 1005 -14.61 -31.53 -7.21
C GLN A 1005 -14.58 -32.84 -8.02
N MET A 1006 -13.79 -32.91 -9.08
CA MET A 1006 -13.64 -34.13 -9.91
C MET A 1006 -12.99 -35.30 -9.15
N LEU A 1007 -12.15 -35.03 -8.15
CA LEU A 1007 -11.54 -36.06 -7.30
C LEU A 1007 -12.51 -36.55 -6.21
N VAL A 1008 -13.35 -35.66 -5.67
CA VAL A 1008 -14.40 -36.02 -4.69
C VAL A 1008 -15.53 -36.84 -5.34
N GLU A 1009 -15.94 -36.50 -6.58
CA GLU A 1009 -16.93 -37.27 -7.35
C GLU A 1009 -16.44 -38.67 -7.78
N ARG A 1010 -15.13 -38.94 -7.70
CA ARG A 1010 -14.51 -40.23 -8.06
C ARG A 1010 -14.25 -41.15 -6.87
N MET A 1011 -14.56 -40.77 -5.64
CA MET A 1011 -14.56 -41.72 -4.52
C MET A 1011 -15.85 -42.55 -4.56
N PRO A 1012 -15.79 -43.88 -4.76
CA PRO A 1012 -16.98 -44.72 -4.66
C PRO A 1012 -17.49 -44.69 -3.22
N GLU A 1013 -18.81 -44.57 -3.06
CA GLU A 1013 -19.50 -44.85 -1.80
C GLU A 1013 -18.97 -46.16 -1.23
N SER A 1014 -18.47 -46.11 0.02
CA SER A 1014 -18.15 -47.30 0.78
C SER A 1014 -19.38 -48.20 0.81
N PHE A 1015 -19.24 -49.40 0.25
CA PHE A 1015 -20.20 -50.48 0.38
C PHE A 1015 -20.47 -50.76 1.87
N GLU A 1016 -21.63 -50.33 2.36
CA GLU A 1016 -22.33 -51.06 3.42
C GLU A 1016 -23.06 -52.23 2.75
N ASP A 1017 -22.67 -53.46 3.10
CA ASP A 1017 -23.56 -54.62 3.20
C ASP A 1017 -22.79 -55.84 3.76
N ASN A 1018 -22.76 -55.95 5.10
CA ASN A 1018 -23.12 -57.12 5.93
C ASN A 1018 -22.68 -56.95 7.39
#